data_AF-A0AAU2DQC1-F1
#
_entry.id   AF-A0AAU2DQC1-F1
#
_cell.length_a   1.000
_cell.length_b   1.000
_cell.length_c   1.000
_cell.angle_alpha   90.00
_cell.angle_beta   90.00
_cell.angle_gamma   90.00
#
_symmetry.space_group_name_H-M   'P 1'
#
loop_
_entity.id
_entity.type
_entity.pdbx_description
1 polymer ?
#
loop_
_entity_poly.entity_id
_entity_poly.type
_entity_poly.pdbx_seq_one_letter_code
_entity_poly.pdbx_strand_id
1 'polypeptide(L)'
;MGVYQLDIYAKTLYGAPLFVAFDSNITVEQRGYGALEVTWDTPIQAAASQILAGVKAWTKLRLVRNSYGIPDTEDDGWVVLETPAGTDTGTFLDDTTVPGQVYYYGVFVSTAPDTWDSTVTYYPGDLVTYNSSVYIAIKAGPSSAPDLNPTYWSLSSISEQWMRCGGGVGLAVREFGNSLLLYDNIPRPYKVETVESTASSIPVNEQLARFCRLFGYFFDVMKCENDQLLRLNNVLRCTDRQITLLAQQMGIADRLPTLPELRRTYVRDAALIQRDRGSTASTAALVKAITGWDADVSIGYNELHDLDESSFASPTYPAWKRDTVYSTTAGSQLYSDIVQYNGELYAAIGTPRRESAYLSYTGSNPTRTGTGTIVRDPDRVADPYPGYVHLDNAAVGDILTFTFNAASGGAGFYNVLLVAVADPAGGIVTAKVNGVAATMPALDLYSPTRQLIPIQLVGNFNLTATGNTLALTVTGRNALSTGYGITASYWMLQGGGINLNIPPTGDALSATYWQALTPNTLQDTLTEANPLTGGYGSWNLTTNGAINPDVSSGVSPDWWVSPQGARSGTSSPGTGNALNYTAKTTAGTREVYLSGPVKASTWSSSETYFPGQAVIWNPLGWAKPPVYMARAQSVGRQPDLNPDKWTFTSYTANSSPEPSRIITDSVYTPKVISWSATKAYKQGDRIAWRGHLYEAALPSLGIFPTGYNTDNRWWRWCGLNSQRYTFSLYHNRTATATGEDVRLFINFYNSYGVFGGTGFLGSDAQLLYDRFELQNYSYPQSTGSAPAGYVTPAAGQMGVPIPWNVSYGTWENARGVVRPTGWNAGAGANEKKAGRVLWFNRVWVYDPVPAGHQGEQAYVTYMSAPDDSAGTMEHGVVFRYSSTAYWLASRDRLTYTTLTLSGSTVTAVTVAVVATWTPVQSGERFRVRNRAADILVESRIPGQSWRTLATVSDTRNNTAFGWGLLERVRS
;
A
#
# COMPACT_ATOMS: atom_id res chain seq x y z
N MET A 1 -57.32 18.55 -10.37
CA MET A 1 -56.59 18.44 -9.09
C MET A 1 -55.61 17.29 -9.26
N GLY A 2 -54.36 17.60 -9.59
CA GLY A 2 -53.34 16.59 -9.90
C GLY A 2 -52.76 16.01 -8.61
N VAL A 3 -52.87 14.70 -8.44
CA VAL A 3 -52.27 13.95 -7.33
C VAL A 3 -50.77 13.84 -7.60
N TYR A 4 -49.97 14.61 -6.86
CA TYR A 4 -48.53 14.42 -6.76
C TYR A 4 -48.26 13.48 -5.57
N GLN A 5 -48.19 12.17 -5.82
CA GLN A 5 -47.74 11.17 -4.84
C GLN A 5 -46.21 11.26 -4.71
N LEU A 6 -45.73 12.28 -3.98
CA LEU A 6 -44.42 12.29 -3.35
C LEU A 6 -44.67 12.09 -1.86
N ASP A 7 -44.76 10.84 -1.39
CA ASP A 7 -44.92 10.57 0.03
C ASP A 7 -43.57 10.68 0.75
N ILE A 8 -43.23 11.92 1.10
CA ILE A 8 -42.03 12.29 1.88
C ILE A 8 -42.16 11.81 3.34
N TYR A 9 -43.37 11.44 3.77
CA TYR A 9 -43.74 11.29 5.18
C TYR A 9 -43.92 9.84 5.64
N ALA A 10 -43.60 8.86 4.78
CA ALA A 10 -43.77 7.43 5.08
C ALA A 10 -45.22 7.08 5.49
N LYS A 11 -46.19 7.68 4.81
CA LYS A 11 -47.62 7.39 4.91
C LYS A 11 -48.04 6.58 3.68
N THR A 12 -47.69 5.29 3.74
CA THR A 12 -48.15 4.16 2.90
C THR A 12 -47.67 4.05 1.43
N LEU A 13 -47.21 2.82 1.11
CA LEU A 13 -47.02 2.12 -0.18
C LEU A 13 -45.69 2.18 -0.99
N TYR A 14 -45.27 0.95 -1.36
CA TYR A 14 -44.25 0.42 -2.29
C TYR A 14 -42.74 0.60 -2.00
N GLY A 15 -42.11 -0.49 -1.53
CA GLY A 15 -40.71 -0.85 -1.81
C GLY A 15 -40.58 -1.63 -3.13
N ALA A 16 -39.35 -1.86 -3.61
CA ALA A 16 -39.08 -2.49 -4.91
C ALA A 16 -39.79 -3.85 -5.09
N PRO A 17 -40.38 -4.14 -6.27
CA PRO A 17 -41.11 -5.38 -6.50
C PRO A 17 -40.15 -6.57 -6.67
N LEU A 18 -40.26 -7.56 -5.79
CA LEU A 18 -39.88 -8.95 -6.09
C LEU A 18 -41.14 -9.69 -6.53
N PHE A 19 -41.00 -10.76 -7.31
CA PHE A 19 -42.14 -11.60 -7.73
C PHE A 19 -42.87 -12.13 -6.49
N VAL A 20 -44.00 -11.52 -6.14
CA VAL A 20 -44.77 -11.91 -4.97
C VAL A 20 -45.73 -13.03 -5.36
N ALA A 21 -45.56 -14.22 -4.79
CA ALA A 21 -46.47 -15.35 -5.01
C ALA A 21 -47.80 -15.14 -4.27
N PHE A 22 -47.82 -14.37 -3.19
CA PHE A 22 -49.01 -14.01 -2.40
C PHE A 22 -49.11 -12.49 -2.28
N ASP A 23 -50.31 -11.93 -2.27
CA ASP A 23 -50.54 -10.49 -2.11
C ASP A 23 -51.40 -10.23 -0.87
N SER A 24 -51.07 -9.16 -0.16
CA SER A 24 -51.79 -8.66 1.01
C SER A 24 -51.55 -7.16 1.13
N ASN A 25 -52.63 -6.38 1.19
CA ASN A 25 -52.52 -4.96 1.50
C ASN A 25 -52.22 -4.79 2.98
N ILE A 26 -51.15 -4.06 3.30
CA ILE A 26 -50.74 -3.82 4.68
C ILE A 26 -50.75 -2.31 4.94
N THR A 27 -51.41 -1.91 6.02
CA THR A 27 -51.40 -0.55 6.55
C THR A 27 -50.75 -0.54 7.92
N VAL A 28 -50.04 0.54 8.22
CA VAL A 28 -49.40 0.75 9.53
C VAL A 28 -49.83 2.13 10.01
N GLU A 29 -50.62 2.18 11.08
CA GLU A 29 -51.21 3.39 11.63
C GLU A 29 -50.69 3.67 13.04
N GLN A 30 -50.50 4.93 13.38
CA GLN A 30 -50.11 5.33 14.73
C GLN A 30 -51.36 5.38 15.64
N ARG A 31 -51.39 4.58 16.72
CA ARG A 31 -52.52 4.57 17.69
C ARG A 31 -52.27 5.39 18.96
N GLY A 32 -51.02 5.66 19.31
CA GLY A 32 -50.63 6.44 20.50
C GLY A 32 -49.12 6.63 20.54
N TYR A 33 -48.55 7.26 21.57
CA TYR A 33 -47.09 7.42 21.64
C TYR A 33 -46.38 6.06 21.74
N GLY A 34 -45.44 5.77 20.82
CA GLY A 34 -44.72 4.49 20.78
C GLY A 34 -45.56 3.26 20.40
N ALA A 35 -46.77 3.44 19.87
CA ALA A 35 -47.66 2.33 19.50
C ALA A 35 -48.06 2.40 18.01
N LEU A 36 -47.73 1.35 17.27
CA LEU A 36 -48.05 1.18 15.85
C LEU A 36 -49.04 0.02 15.69
N GLU A 37 -50.19 0.28 15.09
CA GLU A 37 -51.12 -0.78 14.70
C GLU A 37 -50.88 -1.15 13.24
N VAL A 38 -50.61 -2.43 13.02
CA VAL A 38 -50.41 -3.02 11.70
C VAL A 38 -51.67 -3.77 11.34
N THR A 39 -52.28 -3.43 10.20
CA THR A 39 -53.48 -4.11 9.69
C THR A 39 -53.17 -4.69 8.32
N TRP A 40 -53.70 -5.87 8.02
CA TRP A 40 -53.49 -6.53 6.74
C TRP A 40 -54.72 -7.31 6.27
N ASP A 41 -54.89 -7.38 4.95
CA ASP A 41 -55.87 -8.28 4.35
C ASP A 41 -55.36 -9.72 4.38
N THR A 42 -56.27 -10.69 4.46
CA THR A 42 -55.92 -12.12 4.37
C THR A 42 -55.07 -12.37 3.12
N PRO A 43 -53.85 -12.95 3.22
CA PRO A 43 -53.01 -13.15 2.05
C PRO A 43 -53.64 -14.08 1.02
N ILE A 44 -53.66 -13.65 -0.24
CA ILE A 44 -54.22 -14.40 -1.37
C ILE A 44 -53.12 -14.63 -2.40
N GLN A 45 -53.04 -15.81 -3.01
CA GLN A 45 -52.05 -16.07 -4.05
C GLN A 45 -52.26 -15.11 -5.25
N ALA A 46 -51.21 -14.41 -5.68
CA ALA A 46 -51.29 -13.42 -6.75
C ALA A 46 -51.68 -14.08 -8.08
N ALA A 47 -52.59 -13.46 -8.84
CA ALA A 47 -53.11 -14.02 -10.10
C ALA A 47 -52.00 -14.31 -11.15
N ALA A 48 -50.91 -13.54 -11.15
CA ALA A 48 -49.76 -13.78 -12.03
C ALA A 48 -48.93 -15.03 -11.67
N SER A 49 -49.05 -15.54 -10.44
CA SER A 49 -48.42 -16.78 -9.95
C SER A 49 -49.19 -18.05 -10.34
N GLN A 50 -50.41 -17.93 -10.87
CA GLN A 50 -51.30 -19.08 -11.16
C GLN A 50 -50.91 -19.89 -12.40
N ILE A 51 -49.83 -19.53 -13.11
CA ILE A 51 -49.52 -20.09 -14.43
C ILE A 51 -48.92 -21.52 -14.36
N LEU A 52 -48.45 -22.00 -13.19
CA LEU A 52 -47.69 -23.27 -13.13
C LEU A 52 -48.14 -24.32 -12.10
N ALA A 53 -48.95 -23.98 -11.10
CA ALA A 53 -49.57 -24.95 -10.18
C ALA A 53 -50.80 -24.30 -9.55
N GLY A 54 -51.85 -25.07 -9.27
CA GLY A 54 -53.13 -24.55 -8.74
C GLY A 54 -53.01 -23.70 -7.47
N VAL A 55 -54.13 -23.14 -7.01
CA VAL A 55 -54.16 -22.23 -5.84
C VAL A 55 -53.48 -22.89 -4.63
N LYS A 56 -52.34 -22.35 -4.21
CA LYS A 56 -51.55 -22.84 -3.09
C LYS A 56 -52.09 -22.24 -1.79
N ALA A 57 -52.51 -23.09 -0.86
CA ALA A 57 -52.90 -22.66 0.48
C ALA A 57 -51.64 -22.39 1.32
N TRP A 58 -51.70 -21.36 2.17
CA TRP A 58 -50.68 -21.10 3.18
C TRP A 58 -51.07 -21.72 4.53
N THR A 59 -50.08 -22.05 5.36
CA THR A 59 -50.25 -22.76 6.64
C THR A 59 -50.05 -21.88 7.86
N LYS A 60 -49.12 -20.91 7.79
CA LYS A 60 -48.85 -19.94 8.86
C LYS A 60 -48.60 -18.56 8.28
N LEU A 61 -48.78 -17.55 9.12
CA LEU A 61 -48.45 -16.16 8.87
C LEU A 61 -47.44 -15.67 9.91
N ARG A 62 -46.42 -14.94 9.46
CA ARG A 62 -45.46 -14.20 10.29
C ARG A 62 -45.55 -12.72 9.98
N LEU A 63 -45.63 -11.90 11.03
CA LEU A 63 -45.39 -10.47 10.96
C LEU A 63 -43.98 -10.20 11.50
N VAL A 64 -43.13 -9.64 10.66
CA VAL A 64 -41.74 -9.33 10.99
C VAL A 64 -41.55 -7.83 11.00
N ARG A 65 -40.93 -7.30 12.05
CA ARG A 65 -40.57 -5.89 12.21
C ARG A 65 -39.07 -5.69 12.02
N ASN A 66 -38.69 -4.67 11.27
CA ASN A 66 -37.30 -4.24 11.13
C ASN A 66 -37.21 -2.70 11.20
N SER A 67 -36.13 -2.18 11.79
CA SER A 67 -35.88 -0.73 11.90
C SER A 67 -35.06 -0.17 10.72
N TYR A 68 -34.48 -1.05 9.89
CA TYR A 68 -33.56 -0.68 8.82
C TYR A 68 -34.23 -0.67 7.43
N GLY A 69 -35.29 -1.42 7.20
CA GLY A 69 -36.03 -1.42 5.94
C GLY A 69 -37.07 -2.51 5.95
N ILE A 70 -37.84 -2.64 4.87
CA ILE A 70 -38.87 -3.68 4.84
C ILE A 70 -38.18 -5.05 4.82
N PRO A 71 -38.51 -5.96 5.75
CA PRO A 71 -37.94 -7.29 5.81
C PRO A 71 -38.01 -8.00 4.46
N ASP A 72 -36.92 -8.60 4.02
CA ASP A 72 -36.87 -9.36 2.77
C ASP A 72 -37.17 -10.85 2.99
N THR A 73 -36.76 -11.38 4.14
CA THR A 73 -37.05 -12.76 4.57
C THR A 73 -37.78 -12.76 5.91
N GLU A 74 -38.38 -13.90 6.25
CA GLU A 74 -39.10 -14.12 7.50
C GLU A 74 -38.23 -14.00 8.75
N ASP A 75 -36.91 -14.11 8.58
CA ASP A 75 -35.90 -13.99 9.64
C ASP A 75 -35.18 -12.62 9.61
N ASP A 76 -35.53 -11.72 8.67
CA ASP A 76 -34.93 -10.39 8.51
C ASP A 76 -35.55 -9.35 9.46
N GLY A 77 -35.47 -9.64 10.77
CA GLY A 77 -35.90 -8.76 11.83
C GLY A 77 -36.46 -9.48 13.04
N TRP A 78 -37.38 -8.81 13.74
CA TRP A 78 -38.06 -9.32 14.92
C TRP A 78 -39.43 -9.87 14.53
N VAL A 79 -39.65 -11.17 14.74
CA VAL A 79 -40.98 -11.76 14.59
C VAL A 79 -41.86 -11.24 15.73
N VAL A 80 -42.83 -10.38 15.41
CA VAL A 80 -43.74 -9.78 16.40
C VAL A 80 -45.05 -10.56 16.52
N LEU A 81 -45.42 -11.31 15.48
CA LEU A 81 -46.57 -12.21 15.49
C LEU A 81 -46.27 -13.43 14.60
N GLU A 82 -46.63 -14.62 15.07
CA GLU A 82 -46.76 -15.82 14.25
C GLU A 82 -48.10 -16.49 14.57
N THR A 83 -48.91 -16.79 13.56
CA THR A 83 -50.24 -17.41 13.74
C THR A 83 -50.53 -18.43 12.64
N PRO A 84 -51.21 -19.55 12.92
CA PRO A 84 -51.72 -20.46 11.90
C PRO A 84 -52.72 -19.80 10.93
N ALA A 85 -52.90 -20.43 9.77
CA ALA A 85 -53.90 -20.01 8.80
C ALA A 85 -55.32 -20.11 9.36
N GLY A 86 -56.11 -19.04 9.18
CA GLY A 86 -57.50 -18.95 9.64
C GLY A 86 -57.66 -18.54 11.10
N THR A 87 -56.57 -18.32 11.84
CA THR A 87 -56.59 -17.76 13.20
C THR A 87 -56.02 -16.34 13.29
N ASP A 88 -55.68 -15.74 12.15
CA ASP A 88 -55.24 -14.35 12.08
C ASP A 88 -56.42 -13.36 12.23
N THR A 89 -56.21 -12.31 13.01
CA THR A 89 -57.20 -11.25 13.26
C THR A 89 -57.16 -10.14 12.21
N GLY A 90 -56.23 -10.21 11.25
CA GLY A 90 -55.96 -9.15 10.28
C GLY A 90 -55.39 -7.86 10.89
N THR A 91 -55.06 -7.85 12.18
CA THR A 91 -54.54 -6.67 12.88
C THR A 91 -53.65 -7.05 14.07
N PHE A 92 -52.63 -6.24 14.34
CA PHE A 92 -51.70 -6.37 15.45
C PHE A 92 -51.27 -5.00 15.98
N LEU A 93 -51.37 -4.78 17.29
CA LEU A 93 -50.85 -3.57 17.95
C LEU A 93 -49.44 -3.84 18.47
N ASP A 94 -48.44 -3.21 17.86
CA ASP A 94 -47.07 -3.21 18.35
C ASP A 94 -46.84 -2.01 19.29
N ASP A 95 -46.91 -2.27 20.59
CA ASP A 95 -46.61 -1.33 21.67
C ASP A 95 -45.16 -1.44 22.18
N THR A 96 -44.34 -2.29 21.55
CA THR A 96 -42.94 -2.52 21.92
C THR A 96 -41.96 -1.63 21.14
N THR A 97 -42.47 -0.71 20.33
CA THR A 97 -41.66 0.16 19.46
C THR A 97 -40.99 1.28 20.25
N VAL A 98 -39.80 1.70 19.81
CA VAL A 98 -39.10 2.85 20.40
C VAL A 98 -39.68 4.14 19.84
N PRO A 99 -40.20 5.06 20.68
CA PRO A 99 -40.77 6.31 20.19
C PRO A 99 -39.74 7.19 19.46
N GLY A 100 -40.16 7.82 18.37
CA GLY A 100 -39.38 8.71 17.52
C GLY A 100 -38.59 8.01 16.41
N GLN A 101 -38.94 6.77 16.06
CA GLN A 101 -38.26 5.97 15.03
C GLN A 101 -39.23 5.43 13.98
N VAL A 102 -38.72 5.21 12.76
CA VAL A 102 -39.46 4.56 11.67
C VAL A 102 -39.26 3.06 11.78
N TYR A 103 -40.36 2.31 11.70
CA TYR A 103 -40.37 0.86 11.67
C TYR A 103 -41.02 0.36 10.39
N TYR A 104 -40.49 -0.73 9.88
CA TYR A 104 -40.97 -1.41 8.68
C TYR A 104 -41.48 -2.79 9.07
N TYR A 105 -42.56 -3.21 8.43
CA TYR A 105 -43.21 -4.49 8.67
C TYR A 105 -43.30 -5.28 7.38
N GLY A 106 -43.01 -6.57 7.45
CA GLY A 106 -43.23 -7.54 6.39
C GLY A 106 -44.19 -8.61 6.87
N VAL A 107 -45.20 -8.92 6.06
CA VAL A 107 -46.06 -10.10 6.28
C VAL A 107 -45.53 -11.21 5.40
N PHE A 108 -45.28 -12.37 6.00
CA PHE A 108 -44.84 -13.58 5.34
C PHE A 108 -45.85 -14.68 5.59
N VAL A 109 -46.07 -15.53 4.61
CA VAL A 109 -46.83 -16.75 4.78
C VAL A 109 -45.98 -17.96 4.46
N SER A 110 -46.13 -19.03 5.22
CA SER A 110 -45.50 -20.30 4.92
C SER A 110 -46.42 -21.15 4.04
N THR A 111 -45.84 -21.87 3.11
CA THR A 111 -46.54 -22.86 2.29
C THR A 111 -45.81 -24.19 2.34
N ALA A 112 -46.56 -25.29 2.20
CA ALA A 112 -45.96 -26.61 2.09
C ALA A 112 -45.17 -26.73 0.76
N PRO A 113 -44.04 -27.46 0.72
CA PRO A 113 -43.36 -27.78 -0.53
C PRO A 113 -44.28 -28.56 -1.47
N ASP A 114 -44.22 -28.28 -2.76
CA ASP A 114 -45.05 -28.97 -3.75
C ASP A 114 -44.58 -30.43 -3.89
N THR A 115 -45.46 -31.35 -4.27
CA THR A 115 -45.02 -32.72 -4.62
C THR A 115 -44.22 -32.65 -5.91
N TRP A 116 -43.07 -33.32 -5.96
CA TRP A 116 -42.24 -33.34 -7.17
C TRP A 116 -43.03 -33.92 -8.36
N ASP A 117 -42.98 -33.23 -9.49
CA ASP A 117 -43.64 -33.56 -10.74
C ASP A 117 -42.61 -33.59 -11.87
N SER A 118 -42.51 -34.73 -12.54
CA SER A 118 -41.63 -34.96 -13.69
C SER A 118 -41.97 -34.11 -14.93
N THR A 119 -43.05 -33.33 -14.92
CA THR A 119 -43.43 -32.46 -16.05
C THR A 119 -43.06 -31.00 -15.82
N VAL A 120 -42.70 -30.63 -14.59
CA VAL A 120 -42.36 -29.26 -14.19
C VAL A 120 -40.84 -29.03 -14.30
N THR A 121 -40.46 -27.86 -14.80
CA THR A 121 -39.08 -27.40 -14.77
C THR A 121 -38.86 -26.62 -13.48
N TYR A 122 -37.88 -27.04 -12.68
CA TYR A 122 -37.55 -26.43 -11.40
C TYR A 122 -36.35 -25.49 -11.54
N TYR A 123 -36.38 -24.38 -10.82
CA TYR A 123 -35.32 -23.38 -10.73
C TYR A 123 -34.59 -23.47 -9.38
N PRO A 124 -33.33 -23.01 -9.29
CA PRO A 124 -32.59 -23.03 -8.03
C PRO A 124 -33.37 -22.34 -6.91
N GLY A 125 -33.57 -23.04 -5.80
CA GLY A 125 -34.37 -22.56 -4.66
C GLY A 125 -35.74 -23.23 -4.52
N ASP A 126 -36.26 -23.87 -5.57
CA ASP A 126 -37.56 -24.54 -5.51
C ASP A 126 -37.54 -25.74 -4.55
N LEU A 127 -38.56 -25.82 -3.69
CA LEU A 127 -38.72 -26.87 -2.69
C LEU A 127 -39.77 -27.89 -3.14
N VAL A 128 -39.40 -29.17 -3.13
CA VAL A 128 -40.32 -30.27 -3.46
C VAL A 128 -40.29 -31.38 -2.42
N THR A 129 -41.42 -32.04 -2.23
CA THR A 129 -41.52 -33.31 -1.51
C THR A 129 -41.39 -34.48 -2.48
N TYR A 130 -40.47 -35.40 -2.18
CA TYR A 130 -40.26 -36.64 -2.92
C TYR A 130 -39.86 -37.76 -1.96
N ASN A 131 -40.53 -38.92 -2.01
CA ASN A 131 -40.31 -40.05 -1.09
C ASN A 131 -40.26 -39.65 0.41
N SER A 132 -41.21 -38.82 0.85
CA SER A 132 -41.32 -38.32 2.24
C SER A 132 -40.16 -37.43 2.73
N SER A 133 -39.27 -37.03 1.83
CA SER A 133 -38.17 -36.09 2.11
C SER A 133 -38.37 -34.80 1.32
N VAL A 134 -37.87 -33.68 1.85
CA VAL A 134 -37.89 -32.39 1.14
C VAL A 134 -36.55 -32.19 0.45
N TYR A 135 -36.59 -31.79 -0.81
CA TYR A 135 -35.42 -31.46 -1.61
C TYR A 135 -35.51 -30.01 -2.09
N ILE A 136 -34.35 -29.35 -2.19
CA ILE A 136 -34.21 -28.03 -2.80
C ILE A 136 -33.44 -28.16 -4.11
N ALA A 137 -33.95 -27.54 -5.17
CA ALA A 137 -33.24 -27.48 -6.45
C ALA A 137 -32.01 -26.57 -6.30
N ILE A 138 -30.83 -27.05 -6.71
CA ILE A 138 -29.58 -26.28 -6.70
C ILE A 138 -29.19 -25.78 -8.09
N LYS A 139 -29.88 -26.26 -9.14
CA LYS A 139 -29.66 -25.89 -10.54
C LYS A 139 -30.98 -25.92 -11.31
N ALA A 140 -31.15 -24.98 -12.24
CA ALA A 140 -32.28 -25.04 -13.17
C ALA A 140 -32.18 -26.27 -14.07
N GLY A 141 -33.24 -27.07 -14.15
CA GLY A 141 -33.23 -28.25 -15.01
C GLY A 141 -34.54 -29.03 -15.06
N PRO A 142 -34.76 -29.83 -16.12
CA PRO A 142 -35.97 -30.64 -16.25
C PRO A 142 -35.92 -31.89 -15.35
N SER A 143 -37.07 -32.19 -14.74
CA SER A 143 -37.67 -33.51 -14.45
C SER A 143 -36.81 -34.67 -13.94
N SER A 144 -35.64 -34.43 -13.37
CA SER A 144 -34.76 -35.48 -12.86
C SER A 144 -35.12 -35.79 -11.41
N ALA A 145 -35.36 -37.07 -11.07
CA ALA A 145 -35.80 -37.48 -9.74
C ALA A 145 -34.83 -37.00 -8.63
N PRO A 146 -35.32 -36.39 -7.52
CA PRO A 146 -34.46 -35.75 -6.53
C PRO A 146 -33.44 -36.65 -5.83
N ASP A 147 -33.78 -37.90 -5.55
CA ASP A 147 -32.92 -38.86 -4.88
C ASP A 147 -31.78 -39.42 -5.76
N LEU A 148 -31.99 -39.43 -7.07
CA LEU A 148 -31.02 -39.96 -8.05
C LEU A 148 -30.08 -38.90 -8.62
N ASN A 149 -30.35 -37.61 -8.38
CA ASN A 149 -29.67 -36.50 -9.07
C ASN A 149 -29.16 -35.44 -8.08
N PRO A 150 -28.15 -35.76 -7.23
CA PRO A 150 -27.60 -34.84 -6.24
C PRO A 150 -26.90 -33.60 -6.85
N THR A 151 -26.69 -33.59 -8.17
CA THR A 151 -26.16 -32.42 -8.91
C THR A 151 -27.24 -31.38 -9.25
N TYR A 152 -28.52 -31.76 -9.15
CA TYR A 152 -29.67 -30.88 -9.36
C TYR A 152 -30.46 -30.64 -8.08
N TRP A 153 -30.40 -31.57 -7.12
CA TRP A 153 -31.17 -31.52 -5.88
C TRP A 153 -30.27 -31.70 -4.67
N SER A 154 -30.55 -30.93 -3.62
CA SER A 154 -29.98 -31.16 -2.30
C SER A 154 -31.09 -31.55 -1.33
N LEU A 155 -30.83 -32.52 -0.46
CA LEU A 155 -31.73 -32.82 0.65
C LEU A 155 -31.83 -31.57 1.54
N SER A 156 -33.04 -31.18 1.91
CA SER A 156 -33.32 -29.99 2.70
C SER A 156 -34.02 -30.37 4.00
N SER A 157 -33.64 -29.72 5.10
CA SER A 157 -34.37 -29.79 6.37
C SER A 157 -35.51 -28.78 6.44
N ILE A 158 -35.70 -27.95 5.41
CA ILE A 158 -36.76 -26.95 5.35
C ILE A 158 -38.09 -27.68 5.15
N SER A 159 -39.01 -27.54 6.10
CA SER A 159 -40.32 -28.18 6.04
C SER A 159 -41.40 -27.31 5.39
N GLU A 160 -41.20 -25.99 5.35
CA GLU A 160 -42.14 -25.02 4.78
C GLU A 160 -41.37 -23.88 4.11
N GLN A 161 -41.89 -23.37 3.00
CA GLN A 161 -41.30 -22.22 2.29
C GLN A 161 -42.03 -20.94 2.73
N TRP A 162 -41.28 -19.96 3.22
CA TRP A 162 -41.81 -18.63 3.52
C TRP A 162 -41.81 -17.74 2.29
N MET A 163 -42.93 -17.06 2.07
CA MET A 163 -43.13 -16.12 0.97
C MET A 163 -43.63 -14.81 1.54
N ARG A 164 -42.96 -13.71 1.18
CA ARG A 164 -43.42 -12.37 1.53
C ARG A 164 -44.73 -12.08 0.78
N CYS A 165 -45.70 -11.50 1.47
CA CYS A 165 -47.03 -11.14 0.93
C CYS A 165 -47.19 -9.63 0.73
N GLY A 166 -46.45 -8.84 1.50
CA GLY A 166 -46.47 -7.39 1.41
C GLY A 166 -45.56 -6.75 2.45
N GLY A 167 -45.60 -5.42 2.53
CA GLY A 167 -45.01 -4.72 3.67
C GLY A 167 -45.54 -3.30 3.86
N GLY A 168 -45.35 -2.79 5.07
CA GLY A 168 -45.78 -1.46 5.50
C GLY A 168 -44.70 -0.72 6.26
N VAL A 169 -44.90 0.58 6.48
CA VAL A 169 -43.97 1.44 7.22
C VAL A 169 -44.77 2.39 8.10
N GLY A 170 -44.29 2.62 9.33
CA GLY A 170 -44.90 3.55 10.27
C GLY A 170 -43.87 4.30 11.11
N LEU A 171 -44.16 5.55 11.46
CA LEU A 171 -43.34 6.38 12.33
C LEU A 171 -43.90 6.33 13.76
N ALA A 172 -43.23 5.59 14.65
CA ALA A 172 -43.58 5.58 16.07
C ALA A 172 -43.40 6.98 16.66
N VAL A 173 -44.47 7.66 17.06
CA VAL A 173 -44.43 9.05 17.54
C VAL A 173 -43.92 9.09 18.97
N ARG A 174 -43.01 10.03 19.24
CA ARG A 174 -42.50 10.34 20.58
C ARG A 174 -43.27 11.48 21.21
N GLU A 175 -43.56 11.37 22.50
CA GLU A 175 -44.09 12.49 23.27
C GLU A 175 -42.99 13.52 23.53
N PHE A 176 -43.13 14.74 23.01
CA PHE A 176 -42.25 15.87 23.33
C PHE A 176 -42.86 16.82 24.37
N GLY A 177 -44.04 16.47 24.91
CA GLY A 177 -44.74 17.30 25.88
C GLY A 177 -45.45 18.51 25.26
N ASN A 178 -45.65 18.56 23.93
CA ASN A 178 -46.36 19.66 23.28
C ASN A 178 -47.81 19.80 23.79
N SER A 179 -48.44 18.68 24.16
CA SER A 179 -49.75 18.66 24.81
C SER A 179 -49.77 19.45 26.12
N LEU A 180 -48.75 19.23 26.96
CA LEU A 180 -48.56 19.96 28.23
C LEU A 180 -48.19 21.41 27.97
N LEU A 181 -47.29 21.67 27.01
CA LEU A 181 -46.90 23.03 26.63
C LEU A 181 -48.09 23.87 26.18
N LEU A 182 -48.97 23.32 25.34
CA LEU A 182 -50.20 24.01 24.91
C LEU A 182 -51.10 24.29 26.11
N TYR A 183 -51.32 23.29 26.96
CA TYR A 183 -52.13 23.44 28.16
C TYR A 183 -51.53 24.47 29.13
N ASP A 184 -50.22 24.49 29.30
CA ASP A 184 -49.49 25.38 30.21
C ASP A 184 -49.52 26.84 29.77
N ASN A 185 -49.45 27.10 28.46
CA ASN A 185 -49.52 28.45 27.88
C ASN A 185 -50.92 29.05 27.87
N ILE A 186 -51.98 28.27 28.10
CA ILE A 186 -53.33 28.81 28.24
C ILE A 186 -53.42 29.59 29.57
N PRO A 187 -54.01 30.79 29.62
CA PRO A 187 -54.19 31.51 30.87
C PRO A 187 -54.97 30.70 31.92
N ARG A 188 -54.55 30.79 33.19
CA ARG A 188 -55.16 30.08 34.32
C ARG A 188 -56.70 30.16 34.39
N PRO A 189 -57.37 31.29 34.06
CA PRO A 189 -58.83 31.38 34.10
C PRO A 189 -59.57 30.34 33.24
N TYR A 190 -58.94 29.81 32.18
CA TYR A 190 -59.56 28.80 31.31
C TYR A 190 -59.29 27.36 31.77
N LYS A 191 -58.37 27.16 32.73
CA LYS A 191 -57.97 25.83 33.23
C LYS A 191 -58.81 25.34 34.41
N VAL A 192 -59.62 26.22 34.99
CA VAL A 192 -60.51 25.92 36.12
C VAL A 192 -61.92 25.61 35.62
N GLU A 193 -62.48 24.50 36.08
CA GLU A 193 -63.86 24.11 35.74
C GLU A 193 -64.91 24.98 36.49
N THR A 194 -64.58 25.43 37.70
CA THR A 194 -65.39 26.33 38.51
C THR A 194 -64.57 27.54 38.97
N VAL A 195 -65.10 28.74 38.81
CA VAL A 195 -64.47 30.00 39.22
C VAL A 195 -64.53 30.12 40.74
N GLU A 196 -63.64 29.42 41.45
CA GLU A 196 -63.43 29.60 42.89
C GLU A 196 -61.99 30.07 43.15
N SER A 197 -61.85 31.30 43.66
CA SER A 197 -60.56 31.94 43.94
C SER A 197 -59.82 31.36 45.16
N THR A 198 -60.40 30.35 45.84
CA THR A 198 -59.94 29.85 47.15
C THR A 198 -59.67 28.34 47.21
N ALA A 199 -59.86 27.58 46.13
CA ALA A 199 -59.63 26.14 46.15
C ALA A 199 -58.12 25.80 46.21
N SER A 200 -57.71 25.00 47.22
CA SER A 200 -56.33 24.56 47.44
C SER A 200 -55.85 23.49 46.45
N SER A 201 -56.77 22.86 45.72
CA SER A 201 -56.49 22.01 44.57
C SER A 201 -57.37 22.46 43.41
N ILE A 202 -56.75 22.71 42.25
CA ILE A 202 -57.40 23.25 41.07
C ILE A 202 -58.13 22.09 40.37
N PRO A 203 -59.47 22.12 40.18
CA PRO A 203 -60.13 21.19 39.27
C PRO A 203 -59.57 21.43 37.87
N VAL A 204 -58.78 20.48 37.37
CA VAL A 204 -58.19 20.53 36.03
C VAL A 204 -59.34 20.41 35.04
N ASN A 205 -59.52 21.40 34.17
CA ASN A 205 -60.47 21.30 33.07
C ASN A 205 -60.04 20.15 32.13
N GLU A 206 -60.59 18.96 32.37
CA GLU A 206 -60.18 17.73 31.68
C GLU A 206 -60.55 17.77 30.20
N GLN A 207 -61.66 18.42 29.85
CA GLN A 207 -62.07 18.61 28.46
C GLN A 207 -61.06 19.45 27.69
N LEU A 208 -60.58 20.56 28.30
CA LEU A 208 -59.53 21.38 27.72
C LEU A 208 -58.21 20.61 27.60
N ALA A 209 -57.83 19.83 28.61
CA ALA A 209 -56.63 18.98 28.55
C ALA A 209 -56.72 17.93 27.43
N ARG A 210 -57.88 17.27 27.25
CA ARG A 210 -58.13 16.34 26.14
C ARG A 210 -58.08 17.03 24.78
N PHE A 211 -58.63 18.23 24.67
CA PHE A 211 -58.54 19.05 23.45
C PHE A 211 -57.09 19.42 23.13
N CYS A 212 -56.32 19.92 24.09
CA CYS A 212 -54.90 20.24 23.92
C CYS A 212 -54.06 19.01 23.56
N ARG A 213 -54.38 17.82 24.10
CA ARG A 213 -53.70 16.56 23.75
C ARG A 213 -53.82 16.20 22.27
N LEU A 214 -54.98 16.45 21.65
CA LEU A 214 -55.16 16.18 20.21
C LEU A 214 -54.18 17.01 19.36
N PHE A 215 -54.10 18.32 19.61
CA PHE A 215 -53.17 19.19 18.88
C PHE A 215 -51.72 18.92 19.24
N GLY A 216 -51.42 18.72 20.54
CA GLY A 216 -50.09 18.40 21.02
C GLY A 216 -49.53 17.14 20.39
N TYR A 217 -50.36 16.11 20.24
CA TYR A 217 -50.00 14.89 19.52
C TYR A 217 -49.62 15.14 18.05
N PHE A 218 -50.40 15.95 17.30
CA PHE A 218 -50.03 16.29 15.92
C PHE A 218 -48.78 17.18 15.82
N PHE A 219 -48.53 18.06 16.80
CA PHE A 219 -47.26 18.77 16.90
C PHE A 219 -46.09 17.82 17.15
N ASP A 220 -46.28 16.81 17.99
CA ASP A 220 -45.29 15.75 18.22
C ASP A 220 -45.03 14.92 16.96
N VAL A 221 -46.08 14.58 16.19
CA VAL A 221 -45.95 13.94 14.87
C VAL A 221 -45.08 14.79 13.94
N MET A 222 -45.43 16.06 13.75
CA MET A 222 -44.67 16.97 12.89
C MET A 222 -43.21 17.13 13.37
N LYS A 223 -42.99 17.14 14.69
CA LYS A 223 -41.65 17.21 15.26
C LYS A 223 -40.85 15.93 14.98
N CYS A 224 -41.45 14.75 15.12
CA CYS A 224 -40.84 13.48 14.75
C CYS A 224 -40.50 13.43 13.26
N GLU A 225 -41.42 13.85 12.38
CA GLU A 225 -41.19 13.92 10.93
C GLU A 225 -40.03 14.88 10.60
N ASN A 226 -40.02 16.07 11.20
CA ASN A 226 -38.93 17.02 11.04
C ASN A 226 -37.59 16.45 11.53
N ASP A 227 -37.57 15.71 12.64
CA ASP A 227 -36.35 15.05 13.14
C ASP A 227 -35.82 13.96 12.20
N GLN A 228 -36.70 13.30 11.43
CA GLN A 228 -36.27 12.40 10.36
C GLN A 228 -35.64 13.17 9.19
N LEU A 229 -36.25 14.29 8.78
CA LEU A 229 -35.74 15.13 7.71
C LEU A 229 -34.39 15.78 8.05
N LEU A 230 -34.17 16.16 9.31
CA LEU A 230 -32.87 16.66 9.77
C LEU A 230 -31.75 15.60 9.71
N ARG A 231 -32.11 14.32 9.54
CA ARG A 231 -31.18 13.19 9.51
C ARG A 231 -31.10 12.51 8.14
N LEU A 232 -31.51 13.20 7.07
CA LEU A 232 -31.41 12.71 5.68
C LEU A 232 -30.02 12.19 5.30
N ASN A 233 -28.97 12.84 5.80
CA ASN A 233 -27.58 12.47 5.50
C ASN A 233 -27.05 11.33 6.38
N ASN A 234 -27.84 10.85 7.35
CA ASN A 234 -27.43 9.75 8.21
C ASN A 234 -27.94 8.42 7.64
N VAL A 235 -27.05 7.71 6.94
CA VAL A 235 -27.33 6.40 6.32
C VAL A 235 -27.88 5.36 7.31
N LEU A 236 -27.59 5.48 8.61
CA LEU A 236 -28.11 4.56 9.62
C LEU A 236 -29.53 4.90 10.10
N ARG A 237 -30.04 6.10 9.81
CA ARG A 237 -31.32 6.60 10.33
C ARG A 237 -32.30 7.12 9.28
N CYS A 238 -31.84 7.43 8.07
CA CYS A 238 -32.70 7.85 6.97
C CYS A 238 -33.61 6.70 6.50
N THR A 239 -34.65 7.00 5.73
CA THR A 239 -35.60 5.97 5.27
C THR A 239 -34.99 5.08 4.18
N ASP A 240 -35.49 3.85 4.02
CA ASP A 240 -34.98 2.89 3.03
C ASP A 240 -35.09 3.41 1.58
N ARG A 241 -36.13 4.21 1.29
CA ARG A 241 -36.27 4.92 0.01
C ARG A 241 -35.15 5.95 -0.20
N GLN A 242 -34.76 6.68 0.84
CA GLN A 242 -33.65 7.63 0.78
C GLN A 242 -32.31 6.93 0.58
N ILE A 243 -32.11 5.75 1.17
CA ILE A 243 -30.94 4.89 0.93
C ILE A 243 -30.81 4.55 -0.57
N THR A 244 -31.91 4.19 -1.21
CA THR A 244 -31.92 3.86 -2.65
C THR A 244 -31.55 5.07 -3.52
N LEU A 245 -32.07 6.26 -3.18
CA LEU A 245 -31.73 7.50 -3.88
C LEU A 245 -30.26 7.89 -3.68
N LEU A 246 -29.73 7.75 -2.45
CA LEU A 246 -28.31 7.96 -2.16
C LEU A 246 -27.43 6.99 -2.96
N ALA A 247 -27.81 5.71 -3.02
CA ALA A 247 -27.12 4.71 -3.82
C ALA A 247 -27.13 5.05 -5.31
N GLN A 248 -28.24 5.59 -5.82
CA GLN A 248 -28.36 6.01 -7.23
C GLN A 248 -27.43 7.19 -7.53
N GLN A 249 -27.36 8.19 -6.64
CA GLN A 249 -26.42 9.30 -6.76
C GLN A 249 -24.96 8.83 -6.74
N MET A 250 -24.67 7.77 -6.00
CA MET A 250 -23.34 7.16 -5.93
C MET A 250 -23.04 6.18 -7.07
N GLY A 251 -24.01 5.88 -7.95
CA GLY A 251 -23.85 4.95 -9.07
C GLY A 251 -23.74 3.47 -8.65
N ILE A 252 -24.34 3.09 -7.52
CA ILE A 252 -24.29 1.73 -6.97
C ILE A 252 -25.68 1.11 -6.71
N ALA A 253 -26.76 1.76 -7.18
CA ALA A 253 -28.12 1.31 -6.93
C ALA A 253 -28.44 -0.09 -7.50
N ASP A 254 -27.78 -0.48 -8.60
CA ASP A 254 -27.90 -1.77 -9.27
C ASP A 254 -27.27 -2.93 -8.49
N ARG A 255 -26.45 -2.64 -7.46
CA ARG A 255 -25.65 -3.63 -6.71
C ARG A 255 -26.01 -3.71 -5.24
N LEU A 256 -27.13 -3.13 -4.83
CA LEU A 256 -27.54 -3.16 -3.43
C LEU A 256 -27.89 -4.59 -3.00
N PRO A 257 -27.36 -5.08 -1.86
CA PRO A 257 -27.79 -6.34 -1.26
C PRO A 257 -29.31 -6.38 -1.01
N THR A 258 -29.89 -7.57 -0.92
CA THR A 258 -31.32 -7.68 -0.61
C THR A 258 -31.63 -7.31 0.84
N LEU A 259 -30.77 -7.73 1.78
CA LEU A 259 -30.90 -7.45 3.22
C LEU A 259 -30.76 -5.95 3.53
N PRO A 260 -31.77 -5.31 4.17
CA PRO A 260 -31.77 -3.87 4.46
C PRO A 260 -30.58 -3.38 5.29
N GLU A 261 -30.14 -4.16 6.28
CA GLU A 261 -28.97 -3.82 7.10
C GLU A 261 -27.68 -3.76 6.28
N LEU A 262 -27.51 -4.72 5.38
CA LEU A 262 -26.38 -4.77 4.47
C LEU A 262 -26.45 -3.64 3.44
N ARG A 263 -27.63 -3.29 2.92
CA ARG A 263 -27.79 -2.11 2.04
C ARG A 263 -27.28 -0.83 2.67
N ARG A 264 -27.65 -0.56 3.92
CA ARG A 264 -27.20 0.63 4.65
C ARG A 264 -25.70 0.63 4.87
N THR A 265 -25.17 -0.53 5.25
CA THR A 265 -23.71 -0.72 5.41
C THR A 265 -22.99 -0.43 4.10
N TYR A 266 -23.52 -0.96 2.98
CA TYR A 266 -22.95 -0.79 1.65
C TYR A 266 -22.97 0.68 1.19
N VAL A 267 -24.10 1.38 1.35
CA VAL A 267 -24.21 2.81 1.00
C VAL A 267 -23.34 3.69 1.89
N ARG A 268 -23.23 3.38 3.19
CA ARG A 268 -22.34 4.09 4.13
C ARG A 268 -20.89 3.95 3.68
N ASP A 269 -20.47 2.73 3.38
CA ASP A 269 -19.08 2.45 3.02
C ASP A 269 -18.76 3.02 1.64
N ALA A 270 -19.70 2.99 0.68
CA ALA A 270 -19.56 3.68 -0.61
C ALA A 270 -19.42 5.20 -0.45
N ALA A 271 -20.19 5.82 0.45
CA ALA A 271 -20.06 7.24 0.77
C ALA A 271 -18.67 7.58 1.32
N LEU A 272 -18.13 6.74 2.20
CA LEU A 272 -16.78 6.88 2.74
C LEU A 272 -15.71 6.71 1.65
N ILE A 273 -15.84 5.70 0.79
CA ILE A 273 -14.92 5.46 -0.33
C ILE A 273 -14.91 6.65 -1.30
N GLN A 274 -16.08 7.21 -1.64
CA GLN A 274 -16.15 8.37 -2.52
C GLN A 274 -15.56 9.63 -1.87
N ARG A 275 -15.87 9.88 -0.60
CA ARG A 275 -15.35 11.05 0.14
C ARG A 275 -13.84 10.99 0.29
N ASP A 276 -13.32 9.82 0.68
CA ASP A 276 -11.94 9.64 1.08
C ASP A 276 -11.08 9.07 -0.06
N ARG A 277 -11.57 9.16 -1.32
CA ARG A 277 -10.93 8.56 -2.50
C ARG A 277 -9.47 8.99 -2.60
N GLY A 278 -8.57 8.00 -2.63
CA GLY A 278 -7.12 8.21 -2.65
C GLY A 278 -6.45 8.19 -1.28
N SER A 279 -7.22 8.03 -0.19
CA SER A 279 -6.68 7.74 1.14
C SER A 279 -6.56 6.24 1.39
N THR A 280 -5.72 5.84 2.35
CA THR A 280 -5.63 4.43 2.79
C THR A 280 -6.93 3.90 3.36
N ALA A 281 -7.69 4.75 4.06
CA ALA A 281 -9.00 4.39 4.59
C ALA A 281 -9.97 4.01 3.47
N SER A 282 -9.96 4.76 2.35
CA SER A 282 -10.80 4.42 1.19
C SER A 282 -10.37 3.12 0.52
N THR A 283 -9.07 2.85 0.40
CA THR A 283 -8.55 1.61 -0.17
C THR A 283 -8.87 0.42 0.73
N ALA A 284 -8.71 0.56 2.05
CA ALA A 284 -9.08 -0.48 3.02
C ALA A 284 -10.59 -0.77 2.96
N ALA A 285 -11.41 0.27 2.93
CA ALA A 285 -12.86 0.15 2.79
C ALA A 285 -13.26 -0.48 1.45
N LEU A 286 -12.56 -0.17 0.36
CA LEU A 286 -12.79 -0.77 -0.96
C LEU A 286 -12.44 -2.26 -0.96
N VAL A 287 -11.29 -2.65 -0.39
CA VAL A 287 -10.92 -4.07 -0.25
C VAL A 287 -11.95 -4.82 0.59
N LYS A 288 -12.40 -4.22 1.70
CA LYS A 288 -13.47 -4.79 2.52
C LYS A 288 -14.79 -4.93 1.75
N ALA A 289 -15.18 -3.93 0.97
CA ALA A 289 -16.41 -3.96 0.20
C ALA A 289 -16.38 -5.01 -0.93
N ILE A 290 -15.23 -5.24 -1.56
CA ILE A 290 -15.07 -6.22 -2.65
C ILE A 290 -14.93 -7.64 -2.10
N THR A 291 -14.17 -7.81 -1.02
CA THR A 291 -13.76 -9.15 -0.54
C THR A 291 -14.54 -9.64 0.67
N GLY A 292 -15.15 -8.73 1.44
CA GLY A 292 -15.71 -9.01 2.76
C GLY A 292 -14.67 -9.01 3.89
N TRP A 293 -13.38 -8.81 3.61
CA TRP A 293 -12.29 -8.91 4.58
C TRP A 293 -11.67 -7.54 4.89
N ASP A 294 -11.36 -7.29 6.15
CA ASP A 294 -10.58 -6.12 6.54
C ASP A 294 -9.16 -6.19 5.93
N ALA A 295 -8.63 -5.04 5.53
CA ALA A 295 -7.30 -4.92 4.94
C ALA A 295 -6.49 -3.85 5.68
N ASP A 296 -5.22 -4.16 5.95
CA ASP A 296 -4.26 -3.19 6.45
C ASP A 296 -3.61 -2.49 5.23
N VAL A 297 -3.93 -1.21 5.05
CA VAL A 297 -3.41 -0.42 3.93
C VAL A 297 -2.44 0.62 4.47
N SER A 298 -1.17 0.44 4.16
CA SER A 298 -0.11 1.40 4.46
C SER A 298 0.18 2.27 3.23
N ILE A 299 0.36 3.58 3.45
CA ILE A 299 0.97 4.44 2.42
C ILE A 299 2.46 4.13 2.42
N GLY A 300 2.96 3.58 1.32
CA GLY A 300 4.38 3.63 1.04
C GLY A 300 4.76 5.07 0.72
N TYR A 301 5.58 5.71 1.55
CA TYR A 301 6.12 7.06 1.28
C TYR A 301 7.30 7.03 0.29
N ASN A 302 7.49 5.94 -0.44
CA ASN A 302 8.51 5.81 -1.46
C ASN A 302 7.84 5.88 -2.84
N GLU A 303 8.13 6.96 -3.57
CA GLU A 303 8.15 6.96 -5.05
C GLU A 303 9.42 6.24 -5.58
N LEU A 304 10.08 5.41 -4.77
CA LEU A 304 10.96 4.35 -5.26
C LEU A 304 10.06 3.19 -5.62
N HIS A 305 10.02 2.85 -6.90
CA HIS A 305 9.20 1.77 -7.41
C HIS A 305 9.74 0.47 -6.81
N ASP A 306 9.00 -0.09 -5.85
CA ASP A 306 9.28 -1.40 -5.26
C ASP A 306 10.36 -1.46 -4.14
N LEU A 307 10.18 -2.43 -3.24
CA LEU A 307 11.01 -2.72 -2.08
C LEU A 307 12.46 -3.07 -2.48
N ASP A 308 12.67 -3.58 -3.69
CA ASP A 308 13.96 -3.87 -4.32
C ASP A 308 14.72 -2.59 -4.71
N GLU A 309 14.03 -1.50 -5.10
CA GLU A 309 14.68 -0.19 -5.33
C GLU A 309 14.99 0.55 -4.02
N SER A 310 14.22 0.29 -2.95
CA SER A 310 14.57 0.74 -1.60
C SER A 310 15.63 -0.14 -0.93
N SER A 311 15.86 -1.33 -1.48
CA SER A 311 16.97 -2.17 -1.09
C SER A 311 18.22 -1.58 -1.73
N PHE A 312 19.09 -1.00 -0.91
CA PHE A 312 20.48 -0.77 -1.28
C PHE A 312 21.22 -2.13 -1.43
N ALA A 313 20.60 -3.13 -2.06
CA ALA A 313 21.17 -4.39 -2.46
C ALA A 313 20.95 -4.52 -3.98
N SER A 314 22.01 -4.28 -4.74
CA SER A 314 22.14 -4.60 -6.18
C SER A 314 20.88 -4.38 -7.03
N PRO A 315 20.70 -3.24 -7.73
CA PRO A 315 19.62 -3.13 -8.71
C PRO A 315 19.74 -4.31 -9.69
N THR A 316 18.74 -5.18 -9.68
CA THR A 316 18.68 -6.29 -10.61
C THR A 316 18.22 -5.70 -11.94
N TYR A 317 19.16 -5.28 -12.78
CA TYR A 317 18.81 -4.69 -14.07
C TYR A 317 18.01 -5.69 -14.91
N PRO A 318 16.97 -5.23 -15.61
CA PRO A 318 16.19 -6.12 -16.45
C PRO A 318 17.10 -6.78 -17.47
N ALA A 319 16.97 -8.10 -17.63
CA ALA A 319 17.60 -8.80 -18.73
C ALA A 319 17.14 -8.18 -20.06
N TRP A 320 18.05 -8.07 -21.03
CA TRP A 320 17.68 -7.64 -22.38
C TRP A 320 16.56 -8.54 -22.91
N LYS A 321 15.50 -7.92 -23.44
CA LYS A 321 14.36 -8.59 -24.03
C LYS A 321 14.27 -8.23 -25.50
N ARG A 322 14.10 -9.27 -26.30
CA ARG A 322 13.70 -9.16 -27.70
C ARG A 322 12.40 -8.35 -27.80
N ASP A 323 12.26 -7.54 -28.85
CA ASP A 323 11.09 -6.70 -29.14
C ASP A 323 10.75 -5.60 -28.10
N THR A 324 11.67 -5.28 -27.18
CA THR A 324 11.54 -4.12 -26.27
C THR A 324 12.27 -2.90 -26.83
N VAL A 325 11.64 -1.72 -26.79
CA VAL A 325 12.26 -0.46 -27.20
C VAL A 325 12.92 0.16 -25.98
N TYR A 326 14.23 0.34 -26.07
CA TYR A 326 15.06 0.91 -25.02
C TYR A 326 15.37 2.38 -25.33
N SER A 327 15.13 3.27 -24.36
CA SER A 327 15.31 4.72 -24.46
C SER A 327 16.79 5.10 -24.34
N THR A 328 17.22 6.11 -25.11
CA THR A 328 18.58 6.67 -24.99
C THR A 328 18.54 8.18 -24.99
N THR A 329 19.52 8.79 -24.31
CA THR A 329 19.77 10.23 -24.39
C THR A 329 21.05 10.46 -25.19
N ALA A 330 20.95 11.23 -26.29
CA ALA A 330 22.10 11.50 -27.15
C ALA A 330 23.28 12.06 -26.35
N GLY A 331 24.39 11.33 -26.30
CA GLY A 331 25.65 11.77 -25.69
C GLY A 331 25.77 11.60 -24.17
N SER A 332 24.81 10.94 -23.48
CA SER A 332 24.93 10.67 -22.04
C SER A 332 24.65 9.20 -21.68
N GLN A 333 25.65 8.56 -21.06
CA GLN A 333 25.52 7.21 -20.48
C GLN A 333 24.59 7.19 -19.26
N LEU A 334 24.38 8.32 -18.59
CA LEU A 334 23.66 8.43 -17.32
C LEU A 334 22.13 8.39 -17.47
N TYR A 335 21.61 8.57 -18.69
CA TYR A 335 20.18 8.72 -18.96
C TYR A 335 19.68 7.78 -20.07
N SER A 336 20.28 6.59 -20.16
CA SER A 336 19.90 5.58 -21.14
C SER A 336 19.47 4.30 -20.43
N ASP A 337 18.55 3.54 -21.02
CA ASP A 337 18.11 2.28 -20.44
C ASP A 337 19.29 1.31 -20.32
N ILE A 338 19.45 0.74 -19.12
CA ILE A 338 20.51 -0.22 -18.80
C ILE A 338 19.90 -1.62 -18.74
N VAL A 339 20.51 -2.55 -19.46
CA VAL A 339 20.08 -3.96 -19.49
C VAL A 339 21.23 -4.89 -19.14
N GLN A 340 20.88 -6.05 -18.58
CA GLN A 340 21.82 -7.15 -18.42
C GLN A 340 21.75 -8.10 -19.63
N TYR A 341 22.91 -8.42 -20.22
CA TYR A 341 23.03 -9.42 -21.29
C TYR A 341 24.32 -10.21 -21.11
N ASN A 342 24.21 -11.54 -21.06
CA ASN A 342 25.34 -12.46 -20.83
C ASN A 342 26.21 -12.14 -19.59
N GLY A 343 25.61 -11.59 -18.54
CA GLY A 343 26.31 -11.26 -17.29
C GLY A 343 26.99 -9.88 -17.27
N GLU A 344 26.96 -9.14 -18.37
CA GLU A 344 27.47 -7.77 -18.47
C GLU A 344 26.33 -6.75 -18.56
N LEU A 345 26.64 -5.49 -18.26
CA LEU A 345 25.70 -4.37 -18.35
C LEU A 345 25.95 -3.53 -19.60
N TYR A 346 24.87 -3.17 -20.29
CA TYR A 346 24.92 -2.36 -21.49
C TYR A 346 23.96 -1.18 -21.35
N ALA A 347 24.44 0.01 -21.67
CA ALA A 347 23.60 1.20 -21.85
C ALA A 347 23.22 1.32 -23.33
N ALA A 348 21.96 1.60 -23.61
CA ALA A 348 21.52 1.90 -24.96
C ALA A 348 22.07 3.28 -25.39
N ILE A 349 22.72 3.41 -26.54
CA ILE A 349 23.35 4.68 -27.00
C ILE A 349 22.79 5.23 -28.32
N GLY A 350 21.96 4.46 -29.04
CA GLY A 350 21.28 4.90 -30.26
C GLY A 350 19.89 5.48 -29.99
N THR A 351 19.64 6.75 -30.32
CA THR A 351 18.35 7.44 -30.09
C THR A 351 17.19 6.73 -30.79
N PRO A 352 16.18 6.23 -30.06
CA PRO A 352 14.94 5.79 -30.67
C PRO A 352 14.23 7.02 -31.22
N ARG A 353 14.24 7.20 -32.55
CA ARG A 353 13.48 8.27 -33.21
C ARG A 353 11.98 7.98 -33.10
N ARG A 354 11.35 8.39 -32.00
CA ARG A 354 9.90 8.57 -31.92
C ARG A 354 9.55 9.95 -32.49
N GLU A 355 9.40 10.04 -33.81
CA GLU A 355 8.92 11.26 -34.46
C GLU A 355 7.39 11.16 -34.64
N SER A 356 6.62 11.58 -33.64
CA SER A 356 5.16 11.72 -33.77
C SER A 356 4.84 12.86 -34.73
N ALA A 357 4.55 12.53 -35.99
CA ALA A 357 3.96 13.48 -36.93
C ALA A 357 2.47 13.67 -36.58
N TYR A 358 2.19 14.64 -35.70
CA TYR A 358 0.80 15.07 -35.47
C TYR A 358 0.20 15.58 -36.77
N LEU A 359 -1.12 15.47 -36.94
CA LEU A 359 -1.90 16.22 -37.94
C LEU A 359 -1.80 17.72 -37.65
N SER A 360 -0.63 18.28 -37.84
CA SER A 360 -0.46 19.70 -38.03
C SER A 360 -1.05 19.96 -39.42
N TYR A 361 -2.26 20.52 -39.44
CA TYR A 361 -3.09 20.91 -40.59
C TYR A 361 -2.38 21.73 -41.69
N THR A 362 -1.08 21.98 -41.58
CA THR A 362 -0.28 22.90 -42.38
C THR A 362 0.33 22.29 -43.65
N GLY A 363 0.24 20.96 -43.87
CA GLY A 363 0.96 20.29 -44.97
C GLY A 363 0.15 19.95 -46.22
N SER A 364 -1.04 19.35 -46.10
CA SER A 364 -1.90 19.06 -47.25
C SER A 364 -3.30 18.63 -46.81
N ASN A 365 -4.31 19.15 -47.48
CA ASN A 365 -5.70 18.81 -47.24
C ASN A 365 -5.97 17.34 -47.62
N PRO A 366 -6.66 16.54 -46.78
CA PRO A 366 -7.13 15.23 -47.20
C PRO A 366 -7.96 15.36 -48.48
N THR A 367 -7.75 14.42 -49.39
CA THR A 367 -8.51 14.31 -50.64
C THR A 367 -9.42 13.11 -50.58
N ARG A 368 -10.45 13.09 -51.43
CA ARG A 368 -11.36 11.94 -51.53
C ARG A 368 -11.49 11.47 -52.96
N THR A 369 -11.79 10.18 -53.11
CA THR A 369 -12.37 9.61 -54.33
C THR A 369 -13.72 9.01 -53.95
N GLY A 370 -14.79 9.36 -54.68
CA GLY A 370 -16.14 8.85 -54.42
C GLY A 370 -17.16 9.89 -53.97
N THR A 371 -18.26 9.42 -53.37
CA THR A 371 -19.49 10.20 -53.12
C THR A 371 -19.54 10.94 -51.78
N GLY A 372 -18.82 10.45 -50.76
CA GLY A 372 -18.87 11.02 -49.41
C GLY A 372 -18.35 12.45 -49.29
N THR A 373 -18.78 13.19 -48.27
CA THR A 373 -18.37 14.59 -48.00
C THR A 373 -17.26 14.68 -46.97
N ILE A 374 -16.13 15.33 -47.30
CA ILE A 374 -15.10 15.60 -46.28
C ILE A 374 -15.63 16.72 -45.41
N VAL A 375 -15.83 16.42 -44.13
CA VAL A 375 -16.21 17.37 -43.10
C VAL A 375 -15.10 17.39 -42.07
N ARG A 376 -14.79 18.60 -41.58
CA ARG A 376 -13.76 18.83 -40.58
C ARG A 376 -14.45 19.41 -39.36
N ASP A 377 -14.22 18.78 -38.21
CA ASP A 377 -14.71 19.34 -36.96
C ASP A 377 -13.67 20.34 -36.43
N PRO A 378 -14.00 21.64 -36.33
CA PRO A 378 -13.04 22.64 -35.86
C PRO A 378 -12.67 22.43 -34.39
N ASP A 379 -11.39 22.64 -34.10
CA ASP A 379 -10.72 22.56 -32.81
C ASP A 379 -11.64 22.85 -31.61
N ARG A 380 -11.87 21.83 -30.77
CA ARG A 380 -12.16 22.10 -29.35
C ARG A 380 -10.88 22.70 -28.74
N VAL A 381 -10.85 24.02 -28.61
CA VAL A 381 -9.76 24.89 -28.11
C VAL A 381 -9.25 24.54 -26.69
N ALA A 382 -9.63 23.42 -26.08
CA ALA A 382 -9.23 23.07 -24.71
C ALA A 382 -8.88 21.58 -24.46
N ASP A 383 -8.84 20.73 -25.48
CA ASP A 383 -8.56 19.30 -25.32
C ASP A 383 -7.22 18.94 -26.02
N PRO A 384 -6.28 18.20 -25.41
CA PRO A 384 -5.00 17.80 -26.02
C PRO A 384 -5.12 16.90 -27.27
N TYR A 385 -6.32 16.61 -27.74
CA TYR A 385 -6.55 15.74 -28.90
C TYR A 385 -6.67 16.58 -30.18
N PRO A 386 -5.84 16.32 -31.21
CA PRO A 386 -5.98 16.99 -32.50
C PRO A 386 -7.34 16.65 -33.11
N GLY A 387 -8.03 17.65 -33.67
CA GLY A 387 -9.34 17.48 -34.30
C GLY A 387 -9.35 16.37 -35.36
N TYR A 388 -10.51 15.79 -35.64
CA TYR A 388 -10.64 14.68 -36.59
C TYR A 388 -11.18 15.14 -37.95
N VAL A 389 -10.81 14.38 -38.98
CA VAL A 389 -11.37 14.48 -40.33
C VAL A 389 -12.35 13.34 -40.52
N HIS A 390 -13.56 13.64 -41.00
CA HIS A 390 -14.53 12.61 -41.34
C HIS A 390 -15.00 12.70 -42.80
N LEU A 391 -15.25 11.53 -43.39
CA LEU A 391 -15.87 11.37 -44.69
C LEU A 391 -17.32 10.91 -44.48
N ASP A 392 -18.25 11.86 -44.46
CA ASP A 392 -19.69 11.63 -44.27
C ASP A 392 -20.37 11.08 -45.52
N ASN A 393 -21.48 10.36 -45.36
CA ASN A 393 -22.28 9.84 -46.49
C ASN A 393 -21.44 9.05 -47.51
N ALA A 394 -20.40 8.37 -47.04
CA ALA A 394 -19.58 7.55 -47.91
C ALA A 394 -20.35 6.31 -48.41
N ALA A 395 -19.82 5.67 -49.45
CA ALA A 395 -20.28 4.40 -49.97
C ALA A 395 -19.12 3.40 -50.07
N VAL A 396 -19.43 2.11 -50.28
CA VAL A 396 -18.40 1.09 -50.55
C VAL A 396 -17.60 1.49 -51.79
N GLY A 397 -16.27 1.52 -51.65
CA GLY A 397 -15.34 1.99 -52.69
C GLY A 397 -14.90 3.43 -52.54
N ASP A 398 -15.53 4.23 -51.67
CA ASP A 398 -15.06 5.59 -51.37
C ASP A 398 -13.70 5.53 -50.64
N ILE A 399 -12.82 6.49 -50.96
CA ILE A 399 -11.45 6.54 -50.45
C ILE A 399 -11.18 7.91 -49.82
N LEU A 400 -10.67 7.92 -48.59
CA LEU A 400 -10.12 9.10 -47.93
C LEU A 400 -8.59 9.02 -47.94
N THR A 401 -7.92 9.95 -48.62
CA THR A 401 -6.46 9.94 -48.82
C THR A 401 -5.80 11.12 -48.13
N PHE A 402 -4.82 10.82 -47.29
CA PHE A 402 -3.96 11.78 -46.60
C PHE A 402 -2.58 11.80 -47.24
N THR A 403 -2.05 12.98 -47.54
CA THR A 403 -0.66 13.13 -48.01
C THR A 403 0.21 13.61 -46.85
N PHE A 404 1.40 13.04 -46.70
CA PHE A 404 2.32 13.36 -45.60
C PHE A 404 3.78 13.20 -46.01
N ASN A 405 4.66 13.91 -45.31
CA ASN A 405 6.10 13.78 -45.46
C ASN A 405 6.64 12.83 -44.38
N ALA A 406 7.67 12.05 -44.71
CA ALA A 406 8.40 11.31 -43.69
C ALA A 406 9.12 12.34 -42.80
N ALA A 407 9.15 12.08 -41.50
CA ALA A 407 9.60 13.07 -40.53
C ALA A 407 11.08 13.45 -40.77
N SER A 408 11.42 14.72 -40.50
CA SER A 408 12.71 15.37 -40.83
C SER A 408 13.20 15.30 -42.29
N GLY A 409 12.33 14.91 -43.24
CA GLY A 409 12.68 14.79 -44.66
C GLY A 409 13.55 13.58 -44.99
N GLY A 410 13.67 12.60 -44.08
CA GLY A 410 14.42 11.37 -44.31
C GLY A 410 13.55 10.32 -45.01
N ALA A 411 14.01 9.75 -46.13
CA ALA A 411 13.45 8.51 -46.67
C ALA A 411 13.90 7.32 -45.80
N GLY A 412 13.06 6.31 -45.61
CA GLY A 412 13.41 5.16 -44.77
C GLY A 412 12.25 4.22 -44.45
N PHE A 413 12.51 3.24 -43.59
CA PHE A 413 11.53 2.24 -43.17
C PHE A 413 10.79 2.70 -41.90
N TYR A 414 9.47 2.81 -41.98
CA TYR A 414 8.62 3.31 -40.89
C TYR A 414 7.44 2.38 -40.63
N ASN A 415 7.08 2.23 -39.36
CA ASN A 415 5.78 1.70 -38.98
C ASN A 415 4.78 2.85 -39.04
N VAL A 416 3.75 2.70 -39.87
CA VAL A 416 2.65 3.65 -39.97
C VAL A 416 1.55 3.19 -39.02
N LEU A 417 1.20 4.04 -38.07
CA LEU A 417 0.18 3.79 -37.05
C LEU A 417 -1.01 4.73 -37.29
N LEU A 418 -2.24 4.24 -37.17
CA LEU A 418 -3.48 5.01 -37.35
C LEU A 418 -4.25 5.09 -36.03
N VAL A 419 -4.73 6.28 -35.71
CA VAL A 419 -5.70 6.54 -34.65
C VAL A 419 -7.00 7.00 -35.29
N ALA A 420 -7.95 6.08 -35.35
CA ALA A 420 -9.28 6.33 -35.87
C ALA A 420 -10.29 6.59 -34.74
N VAL A 421 -11.44 7.13 -35.10
CA VAL A 421 -12.57 7.34 -34.17
C VAL A 421 -13.70 6.43 -34.64
N ALA A 422 -14.20 5.59 -33.74
CA ALA A 422 -15.40 4.83 -34.00
C ALA A 422 -16.62 5.74 -33.86
N ASP A 423 -17.60 5.61 -34.75
CA ASP A 423 -18.79 6.47 -34.85
C ASP A 423 -20.03 5.61 -35.15
N PRO A 424 -21.25 6.02 -34.73
CA PRO A 424 -22.48 5.34 -35.12
C PRO A 424 -22.65 5.12 -36.63
N ALA A 425 -22.09 6.01 -37.45
CA ALA A 425 -22.10 5.91 -38.91
C ALA A 425 -20.84 5.27 -39.51
N GLY A 426 -19.93 4.72 -38.70
CA GLY A 426 -18.64 4.21 -39.15
C GLY A 426 -18.71 2.99 -40.07
N GLY A 427 -17.94 3.01 -41.16
CA GLY A 427 -17.78 1.89 -42.10
C GLY A 427 -16.64 0.95 -41.72
N ILE A 428 -16.49 -0.13 -42.49
CA ILE A 428 -15.34 -1.05 -42.41
C ILE A 428 -14.31 -0.60 -43.45
N VAL A 429 -13.10 -0.24 -43.01
CA VAL A 429 -12.06 0.32 -43.87
C VAL A 429 -10.84 -0.58 -44.00
N THR A 430 -10.20 -0.54 -45.16
CA THR A 430 -8.84 -1.07 -45.37
C THR A 430 -7.90 0.09 -45.69
N ALA A 431 -6.60 -0.10 -45.46
CA ALA A 431 -5.61 0.95 -45.67
C ALA A 431 -4.62 0.59 -46.79
N LYS A 432 -4.11 1.61 -47.49
CA LYS A 432 -2.95 1.50 -48.37
C LYS A 432 -1.98 2.64 -48.08
N VAL A 433 -0.68 2.37 -48.12
CA VAL A 433 0.36 3.41 -48.06
C VAL A 433 1.13 3.41 -49.37
N ASN A 434 1.18 4.56 -50.05
CA ASN A 434 1.80 4.71 -51.38
C ASN A 434 1.28 3.66 -52.39
N GLY A 435 -0.01 3.34 -52.33
CA GLY A 435 -0.65 2.33 -53.18
C GLY A 435 -0.40 0.87 -52.76
N VAL A 436 0.50 0.61 -51.83
CA VAL A 436 0.78 -0.73 -51.27
C VAL A 436 -0.24 -1.07 -50.19
N ALA A 437 -0.83 -2.27 -50.25
CA ALA A 437 -1.80 -2.73 -49.26
C ALA A 437 -1.20 -2.81 -47.85
N ALA A 438 -1.96 -2.32 -46.87
CA ALA A 438 -1.65 -2.44 -45.45
C ALA A 438 -1.73 -3.89 -44.97
N THR A 439 -0.92 -4.23 -43.98
CA THR A 439 -1.02 -5.50 -43.24
C THR A 439 -2.13 -5.47 -42.20
N MET A 440 -2.67 -4.28 -41.91
CA MET A 440 -3.82 -4.10 -41.03
C MET A 440 -5.04 -4.85 -41.57
N PRO A 441 -5.73 -5.66 -40.73
CA PRO A 441 -7.02 -6.23 -41.11
C PRO A 441 -8.04 -5.12 -41.37
N ALA A 442 -9.16 -5.46 -42.03
CA ALA A 442 -10.27 -4.53 -42.18
C ALA A 442 -10.72 -4.01 -40.80
N LEU A 443 -10.69 -2.69 -40.63
CA LEU A 443 -10.99 -2.01 -39.37
C LEU A 443 -12.45 -1.57 -39.37
N ASP A 444 -13.25 -2.12 -38.47
CA ASP A 444 -14.63 -1.69 -38.25
C ASP A 444 -14.65 -0.41 -37.40
N LEU A 445 -15.13 0.68 -38.00
CA LEU A 445 -15.23 1.98 -37.33
C LEU A 445 -16.61 2.18 -36.67
N TYR A 446 -17.45 1.15 -36.58
CA TYR A 446 -18.74 1.26 -35.90
C TYR A 446 -18.61 1.30 -34.37
N SER A 447 -19.32 2.24 -33.74
CA SER A 447 -19.58 2.23 -32.30
C SER A 447 -20.89 2.97 -32.00
N PRO A 448 -21.73 2.50 -31.05
CA PRO A 448 -22.99 3.17 -30.70
C PRO A 448 -22.80 4.60 -30.16
N THR A 449 -21.60 4.91 -29.64
CA THR A 449 -21.19 6.26 -29.25
C THR A 449 -19.83 6.60 -29.86
N ARG A 450 -19.61 7.87 -30.21
CA ARG A 450 -18.32 8.30 -30.76
C ARG A 450 -17.20 8.09 -29.74
N GLN A 451 -16.17 7.33 -30.09
CA GLN A 451 -15.04 7.03 -29.20
C GLN A 451 -13.74 6.80 -29.98
N LEU A 452 -12.59 7.11 -29.37
CA LEU A 452 -11.28 6.84 -29.96
C LEU A 452 -11.01 5.33 -29.98
N ILE A 453 -10.56 4.83 -31.14
CA ILE A 453 -10.10 3.44 -31.28
C ILE A 453 -8.63 3.37 -30.82
N PRO A 454 -8.22 2.31 -30.11
CA PRO A 454 -6.81 2.05 -29.82
C PRO A 454 -5.94 2.14 -31.08
N ILE A 455 -4.71 2.63 -30.93
CA ILE A 455 -3.74 2.80 -32.02
C ILE A 455 -3.63 1.50 -32.84
N GLN A 456 -3.89 1.57 -34.13
CA GLN A 456 -3.80 0.44 -35.06
C GLN A 456 -2.52 0.50 -35.87
N LEU A 457 -1.80 -0.62 -35.99
CA LEU A 457 -0.66 -0.73 -36.91
C LEU A 457 -1.19 -0.90 -38.33
N VAL A 458 -1.01 0.13 -39.17
CA VAL A 458 -1.32 0.06 -40.61
C VAL A 458 -0.37 -0.93 -41.28
N GLY A 459 0.91 -0.84 -40.94
CA GLY A 459 1.95 -1.75 -41.43
C GLY A 459 3.31 -1.06 -41.50
N ASN A 460 4.27 -1.78 -42.06
CA ASN A 460 5.66 -1.32 -42.15
C ASN A 460 5.96 -0.98 -43.61
N PHE A 461 6.36 0.25 -43.89
CA PHE A 461 6.51 0.75 -45.25
C PHE A 461 7.84 1.48 -45.43
N ASN A 462 8.40 1.36 -46.63
CA ASN A 462 9.50 2.20 -47.05
C ASN A 462 8.92 3.53 -47.59
N LEU A 463 9.12 4.61 -46.85
CA LEU A 463 8.60 5.94 -47.13
C LEU A 463 9.66 6.80 -47.83
N THR A 464 9.22 7.65 -48.75
CA THR A 464 10.05 8.71 -49.33
C THR A 464 10.12 9.91 -48.38
N ALA A 465 11.09 10.80 -48.57
CA ALA A 465 11.21 12.03 -47.79
C ALA A 465 9.92 12.86 -47.79
N THR A 466 9.29 12.98 -48.96
CA THR A 466 8.06 13.77 -49.18
C THR A 466 7.07 13.02 -50.06
N GLY A 467 5.80 13.43 -49.99
CA GLY A 467 4.76 12.97 -50.92
C GLY A 467 4.22 11.55 -50.66
N ASN A 468 4.35 11.03 -49.45
CA ASN A 468 3.73 9.75 -49.10
C ASN A 468 2.22 9.91 -48.96
N THR A 469 1.47 8.86 -49.22
CA THR A 469 0.01 8.84 -49.12
C THR A 469 -0.48 7.70 -48.23
N LEU A 470 -1.47 7.96 -47.37
CA LEU A 470 -2.24 6.98 -46.63
C LEU A 470 -3.68 7.05 -47.11
N ALA A 471 -4.17 5.99 -47.76
CA ALA A 471 -5.51 5.90 -48.31
C ALA A 471 -6.36 4.90 -47.52
N LEU A 472 -7.47 5.36 -46.96
CA LEU A 472 -8.46 4.54 -46.26
C LEU A 472 -9.64 4.29 -47.21
N THR A 473 -9.91 3.03 -47.56
CA THR A 473 -10.97 2.63 -48.50
C THR A 473 -12.10 1.93 -47.77
N VAL A 474 -13.34 2.40 -47.96
CA VAL A 474 -14.53 1.72 -47.45
C VAL A 474 -14.74 0.40 -48.19
N THR A 475 -14.80 -0.69 -47.44
CA THR A 475 -15.02 -2.05 -47.96
C THR A 475 -16.37 -2.65 -47.55
N GLY A 476 -17.03 -2.06 -46.55
CA GLY A 476 -18.33 -2.52 -46.06
C GLY A 476 -18.78 -1.68 -44.86
N ARG A 477 -19.77 -2.19 -44.11
CA ARG A 477 -20.19 -1.64 -42.82
C ARG A 477 -20.66 -2.76 -41.89
N ASN A 478 -20.60 -2.50 -40.59
CA ASN A 478 -21.30 -3.32 -39.61
C ASN A 478 -22.81 -3.28 -39.86
N ALA A 479 -23.53 -4.37 -39.58
CA ALA A 479 -24.99 -4.43 -39.72
C ALA A 479 -25.72 -3.40 -38.84
N LEU A 480 -25.10 -2.98 -37.74
CA LEU A 480 -25.61 -1.98 -36.80
C LEU A 480 -25.20 -0.55 -37.15
N SER A 481 -24.30 -0.35 -38.12
CA SER A 481 -23.84 0.98 -38.52
C SER A 481 -24.88 1.71 -39.35
N THR A 482 -25.11 2.99 -39.02
CA THR A 482 -26.06 3.84 -39.75
C THR A 482 -25.50 4.32 -41.10
N GLY A 483 -24.20 4.14 -41.37
CA GLY A 483 -23.55 4.65 -42.56
C GLY A 483 -22.27 3.87 -42.95
N TYR A 484 -21.44 4.51 -43.77
CA TYR A 484 -20.13 4.00 -44.21
C TYR A 484 -19.00 5.00 -43.92
N GLY A 485 -19.22 5.91 -42.98
CA GLY A 485 -18.32 7.02 -42.70
C GLY A 485 -16.92 6.56 -42.30
N ILE A 486 -15.92 7.37 -42.67
CA ILE A 486 -14.53 7.19 -42.22
C ILE A 486 -14.21 8.34 -41.28
N THR A 487 -13.83 8.06 -40.04
CA THR A 487 -13.37 9.11 -39.11
C THR A 487 -11.95 8.81 -38.63
N ALA A 488 -11.01 9.68 -39.00
CA ALA A 488 -9.60 9.56 -38.62
C ALA A 488 -9.19 10.77 -37.76
N SER A 489 -8.55 10.50 -36.62
CA SER A 489 -8.06 11.55 -35.73
C SER A 489 -6.63 11.93 -36.04
N TYR A 490 -5.69 10.98 -36.03
CA TYR A 490 -4.30 11.19 -36.45
C TYR A 490 -3.58 9.90 -36.81
N TRP A 491 -2.39 10.02 -37.40
CA TRP A 491 -1.48 8.90 -37.63
C TRP A 491 -0.12 9.22 -37.02
N MET A 492 0.69 8.20 -36.81
CA MET A 492 2.04 8.33 -36.28
C MET A 492 3.00 7.57 -37.19
N LEU A 493 4.18 8.16 -37.40
CA LEU A 493 5.30 7.48 -38.03
C LEU A 493 6.25 7.07 -36.92
N GLN A 494 6.26 5.79 -36.58
CA GLN A 494 7.33 5.27 -35.76
C GLN A 494 8.45 4.88 -36.72
N GLY A 495 9.50 5.70 -36.75
CA GLY A 495 10.75 5.28 -37.40
C GLY A 495 11.08 3.90 -36.87
N GLY A 496 11.34 2.94 -37.75
CA GLY A 496 11.70 1.58 -37.34
C GLY A 496 12.94 1.68 -36.44
N GLY A 497 12.71 1.79 -35.13
CA GLY A 497 13.75 2.03 -34.15
C GLY A 497 14.70 0.85 -34.19
N ILE A 498 15.90 1.13 -34.67
CA ILE A 498 16.87 0.17 -35.19
C ILE A 498 17.55 -0.65 -34.07
N ASN A 499 17.05 -0.56 -32.83
CA ASN A 499 17.49 -1.36 -31.67
C ASN A 499 16.55 -2.55 -31.40
N LEU A 500 15.38 -2.61 -32.07
CA LEU A 500 14.49 -3.75 -32.00
C LEU A 500 15.22 -4.97 -32.60
N ASN A 501 15.50 -5.96 -31.75
CA ASN A 501 16.11 -7.25 -32.11
C ASN A 501 17.62 -7.27 -32.36
N ILE A 502 18.36 -6.21 -32.03
CA ILE A 502 19.82 -6.26 -32.01
C ILE A 502 20.29 -6.48 -30.56
N PRO A 503 20.78 -7.69 -30.22
CA PRO A 503 21.27 -7.96 -28.89
C PRO A 503 22.56 -7.16 -28.58
N PRO A 504 22.87 -6.89 -27.29
CA PRO A 504 24.13 -6.27 -26.87
C PRO A 504 25.32 -7.26 -26.98
N THR A 505 25.66 -7.68 -28.19
CA THR A 505 26.70 -8.69 -28.47
C THR A 505 28.11 -8.09 -28.58
N GLY A 506 28.24 -6.77 -28.61
CA GLY A 506 29.53 -6.08 -28.75
C GLY A 506 30.13 -6.14 -30.16
N ASP A 507 29.42 -6.71 -31.15
CA ASP A 507 29.80 -6.64 -32.56
C ASP A 507 29.61 -5.21 -33.12
N ALA A 508 30.10 -4.97 -34.35
CA ALA A 508 30.05 -3.63 -34.95
C ALA A 508 28.61 -3.09 -35.13
N LEU A 509 27.62 -3.98 -35.29
CA LEU A 509 26.21 -3.60 -35.38
C LEU A 509 25.69 -3.22 -33.99
N SER A 510 25.97 -4.04 -32.99
CA SER A 510 25.66 -3.81 -31.57
C SER A 510 26.31 -2.54 -31.04
N ALA A 511 27.56 -2.23 -31.40
CA ALA A 511 28.29 -1.05 -30.93
C ALA A 511 27.67 0.29 -31.39
N THR A 512 26.80 0.24 -32.40
CA THR A 512 26.04 1.42 -32.86
C THR A 512 24.86 1.73 -31.92
N TYR A 513 24.40 0.74 -31.16
CA TYR A 513 23.16 0.82 -30.38
C TYR A 513 23.36 0.58 -28.89
N TRP A 514 24.42 -0.12 -28.52
CA TRP A 514 24.76 -0.55 -27.17
C TRP A 514 26.19 -0.20 -26.84
N GLN A 515 26.40 0.36 -25.65
CA GLN A 515 27.72 0.57 -25.07
C GLN A 515 27.85 -0.29 -23.81
N ALA A 516 28.87 -1.15 -23.77
CA ALA A 516 29.21 -1.87 -22.56
C ALA A 516 29.57 -0.87 -21.45
N LEU A 517 28.95 -1.03 -20.28
CA LEU A 517 29.24 -0.23 -19.11
C LEU A 517 30.39 -0.87 -18.34
N THR A 518 31.52 -0.16 -18.22
CA THR A 518 32.62 -0.56 -17.34
C THR A 518 32.40 0.00 -15.93
N PRO A 519 32.79 -0.74 -14.87
CA PRO A 519 32.75 -0.20 -13.50
C PRO A 519 33.48 1.14 -13.42
N ASN A 520 32.84 2.17 -12.82
CA ASN A 520 33.29 3.57 -12.68
C ASN A 520 33.08 4.52 -13.87
N THR A 521 32.38 4.13 -14.96
CA THR A 521 32.09 5.07 -16.07
C THR A 521 30.84 5.93 -15.86
N LEU A 522 29.92 5.53 -14.98
CA LEU A 522 28.76 6.34 -14.59
C LEU A 522 29.18 7.37 -13.53
N GLN A 523 29.79 8.47 -13.99
CA GLN A 523 30.21 9.57 -13.13
C GLN A 523 29.23 10.74 -13.26
N ASP A 524 28.56 11.12 -12.18
CA ASP A 524 27.96 12.46 -12.14
C ASP A 524 29.04 13.46 -11.73
N THR A 525 29.38 14.34 -12.67
CA THR A 525 30.35 15.43 -12.50
C THR A 525 29.72 16.81 -12.62
N LEU A 526 28.39 16.94 -12.70
CA LEU A 526 27.75 18.23 -13.02
C LEU A 526 26.43 18.48 -12.27
N THR A 527 25.61 17.45 -12.01
CA THR A 527 24.20 17.65 -11.66
C THR A 527 23.83 17.29 -10.22
N GLU A 528 24.73 16.66 -9.46
CA GLU A 528 24.43 16.10 -8.12
C GLU A 528 23.25 15.11 -8.15
N ALA A 529 22.93 14.56 -9.32
CA ALA A 529 21.96 13.51 -9.55
C ALA A 529 22.51 12.16 -9.10
N ASN A 530 21.62 11.26 -8.71
CA ASN A 530 21.95 9.88 -8.50
C ASN A 530 22.34 9.26 -9.87
N PRO A 531 23.59 8.80 -10.06
CA PRO A 531 24.05 8.29 -11.36
C PRO A 531 23.31 7.02 -11.83
N LEU A 532 22.58 6.36 -10.92
CA LEU A 532 21.76 5.17 -11.21
C LEU A 532 20.34 5.51 -11.63
N THR A 533 19.73 6.52 -11.02
CA THR A 533 18.30 6.81 -11.23
C THR A 533 18.07 8.08 -12.06
N GLY A 534 19.12 8.87 -12.30
CA GLY A 534 19.03 10.17 -12.98
C GLY A 534 18.25 11.25 -12.22
N GLY A 535 17.64 10.90 -11.08
CA GLY A 535 16.93 11.84 -10.19
C GLY A 535 17.90 12.62 -9.31
N TYR A 536 17.40 13.67 -8.64
CA TYR A 536 18.22 14.46 -7.71
C TYR A 536 18.83 13.59 -6.62
N GLY A 537 20.14 13.71 -6.42
CA GLY A 537 20.80 13.11 -5.27
C GLY A 537 20.26 13.73 -3.98
N SER A 538 20.08 12.88 -2.96
CA SER A 538 19.89 13.33 -1.58
C SER A 538 21.19 13.87 -0.97
N TRP A 539 22.30 13.72 -1.69
CA TRP A 539 23.65 13.98 -1.24
C TRP A 539 24.07 15.44 -1.46
N ASN A 540 24.69 16.07 -0.46
CA ASN A 540 25.30 17.40 -0.59
C ASN A 540 26.66 17.41 0.09
N LEU A 541 27.62 18.17 -0.42
CA LEU A 541 28.98 18.28 0.11
C LEU A 541 29.27 19.71 0.54
N THR A 542 29.68 19.90 1.80
CA THR A 542 30.19 21.20 2.27
C THR A 542 31.70 21.18 2.40
N THR A 543 32.30 22.36 2.26
CA THR A 543 33.73 22.57 2.48
C THR A 543 33.90 23.67 3.52
N ASN A 544 34.52 23.38 4.66
CA ASN A 544 34.79 24.35 5.74
C ASN A 544 33.53 25.12 6.23
N GLY A 545 32.40 24.43 6.45
CA GLY A 545 31.18 25.03 7.00
C GLY A 545 30.44 26.00 6.08
N ALA A 546 30.98 26.29 4.88
CA ALA A 546 30.25 26.92 3.80
C ALA A 546 29.69 25.84 2.87
N ILE A 547 28.38 25.85 2.66
CA ILE A 547 27.75 25.16 1.54
C ILE A 547 28.29 25.86 0.31
N ASN A 548 29.22 25.24 -0.42
CA ASN A 548 29.84 25.86 -1.59
C ASN A 548 28.78 25.92 -2.71
N PRO A 549 28.18 27.08 -3.03
CA PRO A 549 26.98 27.12 -3.87
C PRO A 549 27.28 27.00 -5.36
N ASP A 550 28.53 27.18 -5.79
CA ASP A 550 28.87 27.30 -7.21
C ASP A 550 30.05 26.42 -7.60
N VAL A 551 29.76 25.40 -8.41
CA VAL A 551 30.66 25.05 -9.50
C VAL A 551 30.33 26.05 -10.61
N SER A 552 30.99 27.21 -10.61
CA SER A 552 30.86 28.16 -11.74
C SER A 552 31.07 27.41 -13.06
N SER A 553 30.19 27.63 -14.04
CA SER A 553 30.24 26.93 -15.33
C SER A 553 31.64 27.00 -15.93
N GLY A 554 32.32 25.86 -16.07
CA GLY A 554 33.68 25.77 -16.64
C GLY A 554 34.77 25.29 -15.67
N VAL A 555 34.49 25.16 -14.37
CA VAL A 555 35.40 24.48 -13.43
C VAL A 555 34.92 23.04 -13.28
N SER A 556 35.72 22.05 -13.67
CA SER A 556 35.41 20.66 -13.34
C SER A 556 35.30 20.59 -11.82
N PRO A 557 34.20 20.06 -11.24
CA PRO A 557 34.16 19.87 -9.81
C PRO A 557 35.35 19.01 -9.41
N ASP A 558 35.87 19.37 -8.25
CA ASP A 558 37.04 18.76 -7.65
C ASP A 558 36.71 17.37 -7.05
N TRP A 559 35.59 16.78 -7.47
CA TRP A 559 35.04 15.53 -6.99
C TRP A 559 34.00 14.92 -7.93
N TRP A 560 33.69 13.64 -7.73
CA TRP A 560 32.60 12.91 -8.38
C TRP A 560 32.08 11.81 -7.44
N VAL A 561 30.82 11.42 -7.64
CA VAL A 561 30.16 10.31 -6.94
C VAL A 561 29.86 9.22 -7.95
N SER A 562 30.21 7.96 -7.64
CA SER A 562 29.83 6.80 -8.45
C SER A 562 29.33 5.65 -7.60
N PRO A 563 28.27 4.96 -8.04
CA PRO A 563 27.93 3.63 -7.54
C PRO A 563 28.99 2.62 -7.99
N GLN A 564 29.47 1.75 -7.11
CA GLN A 564 30.38 0.68 -7.50
C GLN A 564 29.60 -0.62 -7.76
N GLY A 565 29.42 -0.97 -9.03
CA GLY A 565 29.06 -2.33 -9.45
C GLY A 565 30.28 -3.25 -9.41
N ALA A 566 30.13 -4.46 -8.89
CA ALA A 566 31.21 -5.39 -8.58
C ALA A 566 32.19 -5.69 -9.74
N ARG A 567 33.46 -5.96 -9.42
CA ARG A 567 34.34 -6.81 -10.22
C ARG A 567 34.42 -8.18 -9.55
N SER A 568 34.20 -9.27 -10.30
CA SER A 568 34.73 -10.56 -9.88
C SER A 568 36.26 -10.54 -10.05
N GLY A 569 37.04 -10.67 -8.96
CA GLY A 569 38.43 -11.14 -9.09
C GLY A 569 39.56 -10.39 -8.38
N THR A 570 39.33 -9.44 -7.46
CA THR A 570 40.43 -8.91 -6.62
C THR A 570 40.14 -9.03 -5.13
N SER A 571 41.12 -9.52 -4.39
CA SER A 571 41.12 -9.97 -3.00
C SER A 571 40.98 -8.82 -1.97
N SER A 572 39.81 -8.18 -1.91
CA SER A 572 39.21 -7.38 -0.80
C SER A 572 38.52 -6.09 -1.33
N PRO A 573 37.36 -5.65 -0.82
CA PRO A 573 36.33 -6.36 -0.02
C PRO A 573 34.92 -6.29 -0.63
N GLY A 574 34.10 -7.31 -0.35
CA GLY A 574 32.65 -7.18 -0.18
C GLY A 574 31.79 -6.94 -1.42
N THR A 575 30.75 -7.75 -1.55
CA THR A 575 29.61 -7.60 -2.48
C THR A 575 28.68 -6.44 -2.11
N GLY A 576 29.21 -5.31 -1.63
CA GLY A 576 28.43 -4.21 -1.02
C GLY A 576 28.43 -2.92 -1.83
N ASN A 577 27.26 -2.31 -1.93
CA ASN A 577 27.03 -0.97 -2.48
C ASN A 577 27.83 0.09 -1.69
N ALA A 578 28.96 0.53 -2.24
CA ALA A 578 29.74 1.63 -1.68
C ALA A 578 29.56 2.90 -2.52
N LEU A 579 29.33 4.03 -1.84
CA LEU A 579 29.45 5.36 -2.43
C LEU A 579 30.95 5.63 -2.63
N ASN A 580 31.39 5.79 -3.88
CA ASN A 580 32.77 6.15 -4.18
C ASN A 580 32.86 7.67 -4.36
N TYR A 581 33.73 8.33 -3.60
CA TYR A 581 34.05 9.76 -3.73
C TYR A 581 35.55 9.92 -3.89
N THR A 582 35.98 10.71 -4.88
CA THR A 582 37.40 11.04 -5.10
C THR A 582 37.58 12.55 -5.05
N ALA A 583 38.32 13.08 -4.08
CA ALA A 583 38.77 14.48 -4.10
C ALA A 583 39.92 14.65 -5.11
N LYS A 584 39.85 15.69 -5.96
CA LYS A 584 40.85 16.00 -7.00
C LYS A 584 41.92 16.99 -6.52
N THR A 585 41.68 17.82 -5.49
CA THR A 585 42.71 18.67 -4.86
C THR A 585 43.01 18.27 -3.41
N THR A 586 44.24 18.53 -3.00
CA THR A 586 44.79 18.23 -1.68
C THR A 586 44.47 19.35 -0.67
N ALA A 587 43.78 18.99 0.41
CA ALA A 587 43.55 19.68 1.69
C ALA A 587 42.14 20.28 1.92
N GLY A 588 41.43 19.71 2.91
CA GLY A 588 40.26 20.31 3.57
C GLY A 588 39.31 19.25 4.15
N THR A 589 38.54 19.62 5.19
CA THR A 589 37.42 18.78 5.66
C THR A 589 36.27 18.88 4.66
N ARG A 590 35.71 17.74 4.29
CA ARG A 590 34.54 17.61 3.43
C ARG A 590 33.44 16.88 4.21
N GLU A 591 32.24 17.45 4.25
CA GLU A 591 31.11 16.83 4.97
C GLU A 591 30.07 16.39 3.93
N VAL A 592 29.62 15.14 3.99
CA VAL A 592 28.57 14.60 3.12
C VAL A 592 27.25 14.58 3.88
N TYR A 593 26.23 15.25 3.36
CA TYR A 593 24.88 15.32 3.90
C TYR A 593 23.93 14.43 3.11
N LEU A 594 23.02 13.75 3.81
CA LEU A 594 21.92 12.94 3.24
C LEU A 594 20.66 13.76 2.93
N SER A 595 20.63 15.06 3.27
CA SER A 595 19.48 15.94 3.05
C SER A 595 19.93 17.40 2.88
N GLY A 596 20.41 17.74 1.69
CA GLY A 596 20.81 19.11 1.36
C GLY A 596 19.63 20.04 1.02
N PRO A 597 19.87 21.37 0.93
CA PRO A 597 18.91 22.33 0.36
C PRO A 597 18.35 21.88 -1.00
N VAL A 598 17.11 22.26 -1.32
CA VAL A 598 16.53 22.07 -2.66
C VAL A 598 17.10 23.14 -3.58
N LYS A 599 18.08 22.74 -4.41
CA LYS A 599 18.62 23.60 -5.48
C LYS A 599 17.61 23.65 -6.62
N ALA A 600 16.88 24.76 -6.73
CA ALA A 600 15.96 25.02 -7.83
C ALA A 600 16.45 26.21 -8.67
N SER A 601 16.87 25.96 -9.92
CA SER A 601 17.23 27.03 -10.86
C SER A 601 15.99 27.74 -11.37
N THR A 602 16.11 28.98 -11.86
CA THR A 602 14.98 29.62 -12.54
C THR A 602 14.66 28.85 -13.82
N TRP A 603 13.40 28.48 -14.02
CA TRP A 603 12.98 27.73 -15.21
C TRP A 603 13.33 28.50 -16.49
N SER A 604 13.85 27.76 -17.48
CA SER A 604 14.30 28.23 -18.77
C SER A 604 13.70 27.37 -19.88
N SER A 605 13.16 28.01 -20.91
CA SER A 605 12.57 27.31 -22.05
C SER A 605 13.58 26.51 -22.90
N SER A 606 14.87 26.82 -22.80
CA SER A 606 15.93 26.17 -23.58
C SER A 606 16.61 25.01 -22.84
N GLU A 607 16.42 24.92 -21.53
CA GLU A 607 17.02 23.86 -20.73
C GLU A 607 16.17 22.59 -20.76
N THR A 608 16.85 21.45 -20.66
CA THR A 608 16.22 20.14 -20.51
C THR A 608 16.20 19.77 -19.04
N TYR A 609 14.99 19.62 -18.50
CA TYR A 609 14.76 19.22 -17.13
C TYR A 609 14.44 17.73 -17.05
N PHE A 610 15.06 17.00 -16.13
CA PHE A 610 14.87 15.57 -15.92
C PHE A 610 13.97 15.29 -14.71
N PRO A 611 13.33 14.10 -14.61
CA PRO A 611 12.52 13.75 -13.44
C PRO A 611 13.26 14.00 -12.12
N GLY A 612 12.58 14.56 -11.13
CA GLY A 612 13.14 14.98 -9.85
C GLY A 612 13.83 16.35 -9.87
N GLN A 613 14.05 16.98 -11.04
CA GLN A 613 14.69 18.29 -11.08
C GLN A 613 13.75 19.43 -10.64
N ALA A 614 14.22 20.21 -9.67
CA ALA A 614 13.49 21.33 -9.12
C ALA A 614 13.79 22.62 -9.90
N VAL A 615 12.75 23.41 -10.18
CA VAL A 615 12.86 24.72 -10.82
C VAL A 615 12.00 25.74 -10.10
N ILE A 616 12.45 26.98 -10.09
CA ILE A 616 11.67 28.15 -9.70
C ILE A 616 10.90 28.63 -10.92
N TRP A 617 9.58 28.69 -10.81
CA TRP A 617 8.71 29.30 -11.83
C TRP A 617 7.74 30.26 -11.17
N ASN A 618 8.01 31.56 -11.27
CA ASN A 618 7.26 32.60 -10.56
C ASN A 618 6.59 33.60 -11.52
N PRO A 619 5.66 33.15 -12.38
CA PRO A 619 5.03 34.02 -13.39
C PRO A 619 4.18 35.13 -12.77
N LEU A 620 3.72 34.94 -11.53
CA LEU A 620 2.85 35.86 -10.80
C LEU A 620 3.61 36.80 -9.83
N GLY A 621 4.94 36.74 -9.80
CA GLY A 621 5.77 37.62 -8.97
C GLY A 621 5.54 37.45 -7.46
N TRP A 622 5.19 36.25 -6.99
CA TRP A 622 5.02 35.97 -5.57
C TRP A 622 6.31 36.23 -4.79
N ALA A 623 6.19 36.80 -3.59
CA ALA A 623 7.33 37.10 -2.73
C ALA A 623 8.13 35.85 -2.33
N LYS A 624 7.47 34.68 -2.31
CA LYS A 624 8.11 33.37 -2.20
C LYS A 624 7.87 32.62 -3.51
N PRO A 625 8.86 32.54 -4.40
CA PRO A 625 8.69 31.86 -5.68
C PRO A 625 8.36 30.38 -5.44
N PRO A 626 7.37 29.82 -6.14
CA PRO A 626 7.02 28.42 -5.99
C PRO A 626 8.07 27.54 -6.69
N VAL A 627 8.30 26.37 -6.11
CA VAL A 627 9.19 25.36 -6.67
C VAL A 627 8.35 24.27 -7.33
N TYR A 628 8.72 23.93 -8.56
CA TYR A 628 8.15 22.83 -9.30
C TYR A 628 9.20 21.75 -9.47
N MET A 629 8.81 20.49 -9.37
CA MET A 629 9.66 19.34 -9.60
C MET A 629 9.20 18.64 -10.87
N ALA A 630 10.12 18.36 -11.78
CA ALA A 630 9.82 17.64 -13.00
C ALA A 630 9.41 16.18 -12.65
N ARG A 631 8.27 15.71 -13.16
CA ARG A 631 7.83 14.31 -13.09
C ARG A 631 8.37 13.46 -14.23
N ALA A 632 8.64 14.11 -15.35
CA ALA A 632 9.11 13.51 -16.58
C ALA A 632 10.14 14.45 -17.22
N GLN A 633 10.95 13.95 -18.14
CA GLN A 633 11.83 14.81 -18.92
C GLN A 633 11.01 15.89 -19.66
N SER A 634 11.47 17.14 -19.59
CA SER A 634 10.73 18.34 -19.97
C SER A 634 11.66 19.38 -20.60
N VAL A 635 11.38 19.79 -21.84
CA VAL A 635 12.12 20.86 -22.55
C VAL A 635 11.11 21.85 -23.10
N GLY A 636 11.27 23.15 -22.80
CA GLY A 636 10.37 24.19 -23.30
C GLY A 636 8.92 24.11 -22.80
N ARG A 637 8.61 23.22 -21.84
CA ARG A 637 7.27 23.07 -21.26
C ARG A 637 7.19 23.77 -19.90
N GLN A 638 6.34 24.79 -19.81
CA GLN A 638 6.17 25.62 -18.62
C GLN A 638 5.58 24.82 -17.43
N PRO A 639 6.04 25.02 -16.19
CA PRO A 639 5.62 24.20 -15.05
C PRO A 639 4.15 24.28 -14.64
N ASP A 640 3.51 25.44 -14.80
CA ASP A 640 2.10 25.66 -14.48
C ASP A 640 1.13 25.11 -15.54
N LEU A 641 1.55 25.06 -16.81
CA LEU A 641 0.71 24.62 -17.92
C LEU A 641 0.84 23.12 -18.23
N ASN A 642 1.82 22.41 -17.66
CA ASN A 642 2.12 21.02 -18.00
C ASN A 642 2.21 20.14 -16.74
N PRO A 643 1.08 19.88 -16.05
CA PRO A 643 1.05 19.11 -14.79
C PRO A 643 1.38 17.62 -14.95
N ASP A 644 1.41 17.12 -16.19
CA ASP A 644 1.94 15.79 -16.55
C ASP A 644 3.47 15.75 -16.50
N LYS A 645 4.13 16.90 -16.72
CA LYS A 645 5.60 17.06 -16.68
C LYS A 645 6.11 17.63 -15.38
N TRP A 646 5.27 18.34 -14.63
CA TRP A 646 5.69 19.09 -13.46
C TRP A 646 4.75 18.86 -12.29
N THR A 647 5.30 18.97 -11.08
CA THR A 647 4.53 18.92 -9.85
C THR A 647 4.94 20.05 -8.95
N PHE A 648 3.92 20.77 -8.50
CA PHE A 648 4.08 21.75 -7.46
C PHE A 648 4.56 21.08 -6.18
N THR A 649 5.61 21.62 -5.57
CA THR A 649 6.12 21.13 -4.29
C THR A 649 5.92 22.18 -3.21
N SER A 650 5.83 21.73 -1.97
CA SER A 650 5.90 22.62 -0.81
C SER A 650 7.32 23.14 -0.55
N TYR A 651 8.29 22.82 -1.42
CA TYR A 651 9.68 23.18 -1.21
C TYR A 651 9.87 24.68 -1.40
N THR A 652 10.75 25.26 -0.60
CA THR A 652 11.26 26.60 -0.84
C THR A 652 12.66 26.50 -1.40
N ALA A 653 12.94 27.26 -2.47
CA ALA A 653 14.29 27.33 -3.02
C ALA A 653 15.17 28.05 -2.00
N ASN A 654 16.09 27.33 -1.37
CA ASN A 654 16.82 27.84 -0.21
C ASN A 654 18.27 27.36 -0.17
N SER A 655 19.11 28.12 0.53
CA SER A 655 20.51 27.79 0.84
C SER A 655 20.68 26.94 2.11
N SER A 656 19.59 26.52 2.76
CA SER A 656 19.57 25.74 4.01
C SER A 656 18.76 24.44 3.84
N PRO A 657 19.05 23.36 4.58
CA PRO A 657 18.25 22.14 4.57
C PRO A 657 16.77 22.45 4.87
N GLU A 658 15.90 22.14 3.91
CA GLU A 658 14.47 22.45 4.00
C GLU A 658 13.75 21.42 4.90
N PRO A 659 13.06 21.84 5.98
CA PRO A 659 12.34 20.94 6.89
C PRO A 659 11.35 20.02 6.17
N SER A 660 10.69 20.49 5.11
CA SER A 660 9.77 19.66 4.33
C SER A 660 10.47 18.54 3.59
N ARG A 661 11.71 18.74 3.11
CA ARG A 661 12.49 17.69 2.45
C ARG A 661 12.98 16.65 3.44
N ILE A 662 13.37 17.11 4.63
CA ILE A 662 13.70 16.21 5.74
C ILE A 662 12.47 15.36 6.11
N ILE A 663 11.28 15.96 6.09
CA ILE A 663 10.03 15.25 6.34
C ILE A 663 9.73 14.24 5.22
N THR A 664 9.93 14.59 3.95
CA THR A 664 9.56 13.69 2.84
C THR A 664 10.59 12.61 2.55
N ASP A 665 11.88 12.96 2.59
CA ASP A 665 12.97 12.14 2.02
C ASP A 665 13.79 11.41 3.09
N SER A 666 13.65 11.76 4.37
CA SER A 666 14.41 11.10 5.44
C SER A 666 13.73 9.83 5.91
N VAL A 667 14.54 8.82 6.26
CA VAL A 667 14.03 7.64 6.99
C VAL A 667 13.65 8.07 8.40
N TYR A 668 12.34 8.26 8.63
CA TYR A 668 11.82 8.51 9.95
C TYR A 668 12.15 7.36 10.90
N THR A 669 12.92 7.66 11.93
CA THR A 669 12.89 6.84 13.13
C THR A 669 11.82 7.44 14.03
N PRO A 670 10.66 6.78 14.22
CA PRO A 670 9.61 7.31 15.08
C PRO A 670 10.17 7.42 16.49
N LYS A 671 10.50 8.65 16.90
CA LYS A 671 10.89 8.93 18.27
C LYS A 671 9.69 8.61 19.15
N VAL A 672 9.77 7.50 19.87
CA VAL A 672 8.83 7.18 20.93
C VAL A 672 8.79 8.37 21.89
N ILE A 673 7.65 9.03 21.95
CA ILE A 673 7.47 10.24 22.77
C ILE A 673 7.43 9.84 24.24
N SER A 674 8.10 10.60 25.12
CA SER A 674 7.95 10.38 26.56
C SER A 674 6.50 10.62 26.98
N TRP A 675 5.99 9.81 27.90
CA TRP A 675 4.67 10.02 28.46
C TRP A 675 4.57 11.40 29.14
N SER A 676 3.44 12.06 28.96
CA SER A 676 3.09 13.35 29.53
C SER A 676 1.68 13.30 30.08
N ALA A 677 1.49 13.81 31.30
CA ALA A 677 0.17 13.87 31.94
C ALA A 677 -0.81 14.80 31.21
N THR A 678 -0.32 15.78 30.45
CA THR A 678 -1.15 16.80 29.78
C THR A 678 -1.55 16.45 28.36
N LYS A 679 -1.03 15.35 27.81
CA LYS A 679 -1.27 14.93 26.43
C LYS A 679 -2.30 13.81 26.39
N ALA A 680 -3.27 13.91 25.48
CA ALA A 680 -4.20 12.83 25.19
C ALA A 680 -3.54 11.85 24.19
N TYR A 681 -3.65 10.56 24.48
CA TYR A 681 -3.14 9.46 23.67
C TYR A 681 -4.29 8.62 23.15
N LYS A 682 -4.28 8.28 21.87
CA LYS A 682 -5.26 7.40 21.22
C LYS A 682 -4.81 5.94 21.35
N GLN A 683 -5.74 4.99 21.26
CA GLN A 683 -5.40 3.57 21.22
C GLN A 683 -4.38 3.30 20.10
N GLY A 684 -3.30 2.58 20.41
CA GLY A 684 -2.17 2.33 19.51
C GLY A 684 -1.01 3.33 19.64
N ASP A 685 -1.19 4.48 20.30
CA ASP A 685 -0.10 5.44 20.50
C ASP A 685 1.00 4.82 21.39
N ARG A 686 2.25 4.90 20.94
CA ARG A 686 3.40 4.39 21.69
C ARG A 686 4.14 5.48 22.43
N ILE A 687 4.45 5.23 23.70
CA ILE A 687 5.10 6.18 24.59
C ILE A 687 6.21 5.52 25.42
N ALA A 688 7.18 6.33 25.84
CA ALA A 688 8.25 5.93 26.73
C ALA A 688 7.96 6.39 28.17
N TRP A 689 8.05 5.50 29.14
CA TRP A 689 7.86 5.81 30.56
C TRP A 689 8.76 4.96 31.44
N ARG A 690 9.61 5.62 32.26
CA ARG A 690 10.57 4.97 33.18
C ARG A 690 11.46 3.89 32.54
N GLY A 691 11.90 4.09 31.29
CA GLY A 691 12.73 3.11 30.58
C GLY A 691 11.95 1.95 29.95
N HIS A 692 10.62 1.98 29.98
CA HIS A 692 9.74 1.02 29.32
C HIS A 692 8.97 1.66 28.16
N LEU A 693 8.64 0.85 27.17
CA LEU A 693 7.79 1.21 26.03
C LEU A 693 6.38 0.70 26.31
N TYR A 694 5.38 1.58 26.21
CA TYR A 694 3.98 1.21 26.29
C TYR A 694 3.23 1.65 25.05
N GLU A 695 2.19 0.90 24.71
CA GLU A 695 1.20 1.24 23.69
C GLU A 695 -0.14 1.48 24.39
N ALA A 696 -0.81 2.58 24.07
CA ALA A 696 -2.12 2.88 24.66
C ALA A 696 -3.13 1.81 24.25
N ALA A 697 -3.63 1.03 25.21
CA ALA A 697 -4.66 0.02 25.00
C ALA A 697 -6.05 0.66 24.86
N LEU A 698 -6.24 1.84 25.46
CA LEU A 698 -7.44 2.67 25.38
C LEU A 698 -7.03 4.15 25.30
N PRO A 699 -7.90 5.04 24.79
CA PRO A 699 -7.66 6.47 24.88
C PRO A 699 -7.38 6.92 26.32
N SER A 700 -6.30 7.67 26.54
CA SER A 700 -5.86 8.06 27.88
C SER A 700 -5.37 9.51 27.93
N LEU A 701 -5.74 10.21 29.01
CA LEU A 701 -5.28 11.57 29.33
C LEU A 701 -5.02 11.63 30.84
N GLY A 702 -3.82 12.02 31.26
CA GLY A 702 -3.44 12.09 32.67
C GLY A 702 -3.24 10.75 33.38
N ILE A 703 -3.44 9.62 32.71
CA ILE A 703 -3.30 8.27 33.29
C ILE A 703 -1.93 7.71 32.93
N PHE A 704 -1.12 7.40 33.95
CA PHE A 704 0.25 6.94 33.76
C PHE A 704 0.34 5.43 33.47
N PRO A 705 1.31 4.98 32.67
CA PRO A 705 1.64 3.56 32.55
C PRO A 705 2.27 3.04 33.83
N THR A 706 2.26 1.73 34.04
CA THR A 706 2.72 1.08 35.28
C THR A 706 4.16 1.44 35.65
N GLY A 707 5.02 1.70 34.65
CA GLY A 707 6.46 1.87 34.86
C GLY A 707 7.17 0.54 35.17
N TYR A 708 6.49 -0.59 34.97
CA TYR A 708 6.97 -1.96 35.10
C TYR A 708 6.66 -2.78 33.84
N ASN A 709 7.18 -4.01 33.76
CA ASN A 709 6.95 -4.93 32.63
C ASN A 709 5.54 -5.55 32.61
N THR A 710 4.51 -4.75 32.88
CA THR A 710 3.12 -5.20 33.01
C THR A 710 2.16 -4.22 32.34
N ASP A 711 1.11 -4.78 31.76
CA ASP A 711 -0.01 -4.03 31.24
C ASP A 711 -0.83 -3.42 32.40
N ASN A 712 -1.53 -2.35 32.12
CA ASN A 712 -2.72 -1.94 32.87
C ASN A 712 -3.88 -1.72 31.90
N ARG A 713 -5.04 -1.33 32.43
CA ARG A 713 -6.26 -1.12 31.63
C ARG A 713 -6.07 -0.14 30.46
N TRP A 714 -5.16 0.82 30.58
CA TRP A 714 -4.95 1.90 29.59
C TRP A 714 -3.67 1.73 28.77
N TRP A 715 -2.71 0.94 29.24
CA TRP A 715 -1.36 0.85 28.69
C TRP A 715 -0.92 -0.61 28.59
N ARG A 716 -0.60 -1.06 27.38
CA ARG A 716 0.01 -2.35 27.09
C ARG A 716 1.52 -2.21 27.05
N TRP A 717 2.23 -2.96 27.89
CA TRP A 717 3.68 -3.01 27.89
C TRP A 717 4.20 -3.69 26.61
N CYS A 718 5.09 -3.00 25.90
CA CYS A 718 5.63 -3.41 24.61
C CYS A 718 7.10 -3.83 24.68
N GLY A 719 7.74 -3.67 25.84
CA GLY A 719 9.16 -3.96 26.03
C GLY A 719 9.88 -2.85 26.80
N LEU A 720 11.19 -2.99 26.90
CA LEU A 720 12.04 -1.88 27.35
C LEU A 720 12.08 -0.80 26.26
N ASN A 721 12.17 0.47 26.65
CA ASN A 721 12.41 1.58 25.75
C ASN A 721 13.89 1.60 25.28
N SER A 722 14.43 0.43 24.95
CA SER A 722 15.67 0.31 24.20
C SER A 722 15.28 0.37 22.73
N GLN A 723 15.37 1.56 22.15
CA GLN A 723 15.18 1.72 20.71
C GLN A 723 16.31 0.98 19.99
N ARG A 724 16.02 -0.24 19.52
CA ARG A 724 16.92 -0.97 18.63
C ARG A 724 16.79 -0.37 17.24
N TYR A 725 17.60 0.65 16.98
CA TYR A 725 17.85 1.09 15.61
C TYR A 725 19.04 0.30 15.06
N THR A 726 18.81 -0.39 13.96
CA THR A 726 19.89 -0.93 13.13
C THR A 726 19.80 -0.24 11.79
N PHE A 727 20.80 0.56 11.46
CA PHE A 727 21.05 1.02 10.11
C PHE A 727 22.49 0.65 9.79
N SER A 728 22.75 0.28 8.54
CA SER A 728 24.08 -0.09 8.07
C SER A 728 24.38 0.82 6.89
N LEU A 729 25.30 1.75 7.07
CA LEU A 729 25.89 2.50 5.97
C LEU A 729 27.21 1.81 5.62
N TYR A 730 27.54 1.74 4.33
CA TYR A 730 28.83 1.26 3.84
C TYR A 730 29.47 2.40 3.04
N HIS A 731 30.64 2.90 3.46
CA HIS A 731 31.46 3.81 2.66
C HIS A 731 32.78 3.13 2.32
N ASN A 732 33.28 3.33 1.10
CA ASN A 732 34.62 2.91 0.71
C ASN A 732 35.43 4.16 0.34
N ARG A 733 36.61 4.31 0.94
CA ARG A 733 37.54 5.39 0.60
C ARG A 733 38.58 4.84 -0.38
N THR A 734 38.47 5.20 -1.65
CA THR A 734 39.59 5.02 -2.59
C THR A 734 40.60 6.14 -2.37
N ALA A 735 41.77 5.78 -1.87
CA ALA A 735 42.80 6.72 -1.42
C ALA A 735 43.41 7.53 -2.56
N THR A 736 43.41 8.87 -2.45
CA THR A 736 44.37 9.75 -3.17
C THR A 736 44.70 11.03 -2.39
N ALA A 737 44.99 10.92 -1.09
CA ALA A 737 45.90 11.82 -0.35
C ALA A 737 46.02 11.35 1.10
N THR A 738 47.24 11.13 1.57
CA THR A 738 47.54 10.97 3.01
C THR A 738 47.17 12.25 3.74
N GLY A 739 46.23 12.18 4.70
CA GLY A 739 45.97 13.27 5.66
C GLY A 739 44.55 13.85 5.71
N GLU A 740 43.60 13.37 4.91
CA GLU A 740 42.21 13.88 4.95
C GLU A 740 41.30 12.99 5.81
N ASP A 741 40.52 13.56 6.74
CA ASP A 741 39.46 12.87 7.50
C ASP A 741 38.13 13.05 6.76
N VAL A 742 37.48 11.95 6.34
CA VAL A 742 36.09 12.00 5.85
C VAL A 742 35.17 11.64 7.00
N ARG A 743 34.48 12.64 7.55
CA ARG A 743 33.55 12.45 8.65
C ARG A 743 32.13 12.28 8.15
N LEU A 744 31.52 11.17 8.53
CA LEU A 744 30.09 10.98 8.39
C LEU A 744 29.37 11.52 9.62
N PHE A 745 28.25 12.19 9.38
CA PHE A 745 27.39 12.73 10.42
C PHE A 745 25.97 12.24 10.23
N ILE A 746 25.24 12.11 11.34
CA ILE A 746 23.81 11.85 11.33
C ILE A 746 23.13 13.07 11.92
N ASN A 747 22.35 13.78 11.10
CA ASN A 747 21.49 14.84 11.59
C ASN A 747 20.16 14.24 12.01
N PHE A 748 19.79 14.46 13.27
CA PHE A 748 18.49 14.07 13.79
C PHE A 748 17.52 15.22 13.61
N TYR A 749 16.33 14.94 13.10
CA TYR A 749 15.25 15.89 12.95
C TYR A 749 13.99 15.36 13.65
N ASN A 750 13.14 16.26 14.14
CA ASN A 750 11.86 15.86 14.74
C ASN A 750 10.79 15.63 13.65
N SER A 751 9.58 15.23 14.06
CA SER A 751 8.43 15.02 13.15
C SER A 751 7.98 16.26 12.38
N TYR A 752 8.51 17.44 12.72
CA TYR A 752 8.25 18.72 12.06
C TYR A 752 9.44 19.19 11.22
N GLY A 753 10.44 18.32 10.97
CA GLY A 753 11.63 18.66 10.18
C GLY A 753 12.59 19.62 10.88
N VAL A 754 12.36 19.93 12.16
CA VAL A 754 13.23 20.81 12.94
C VAL A 754 14.45 20.02 13.40
N PHE A 755 15.63 20.58 13.16
CA PHE A 755 16.92 20.01 13.55
C PHE A 755 17.00 19.82 15.07
N GLY A 756 17.26 18.58 15.49
CA GLY A 756 17.32 18.13 16.87
C GLY A 756 18.74 17.79 17.36
N GLY A 757 19.74 17.88 16.49
CA GLY A 757 21.16 17.68 16.81
C GLY A 757 21.90 16.81 15.80
N THR A 758 23.24 16.85 15.85
CA THR A 758 24.12 16.01 15.01
C THR A 758 24.79 14.95 15.87
N GLY A 759 24.73 13.70 15.43
CA GLY A 759 25.61 12.64 15.90
C GLY A 759 26.91 12.64 15.09
N PHE A 760 28.03 12.77 15.79
CA PHE A 760 29.38 12.71 15.21
C PHE A 760 29.89 11.28 15.19
N LEU A 761 30.44 10.82 14.07
CA LEU A 761 31.34 9.67 14.06
C LEU A 761 32.77 10.19 14.25
N GLY A 762 33.40 9.84 15.37
CA GLY A 762 34.64 10.46 15.84
C GLY A 762 35.91 10.10 15.05
N SER A 763 35.86 9.15 14.10
CA SER A 763 36.98 8.83 13.20
C SER A 763 36.55 8.00 11.98
N ASP A 764 37.34 8.10 10.89
CA ASP A 764 37.24 7.38 9.60
C ASP A 764 37.19 5.83 9.70
N ALA A 765 37.45 5.26 10.88
CA ALA A 765 37.56 3.82 11.08
C ALA A 765 36.25 3.13 11.53
N GLN A 766 35.16 3.88 11.70
CA GLN A 766 33.89 3.36 12.20
C GLN A 766 32.78 3.37 11.15
N LEU A 767 32.76 2.33 10.31
CA LEU A 767 31.52 1.84 9.70
C LEU A 767 31.47 0.32 9.76
N LEU A 768 30.98 -0.17 10.89
CA LEU A 768 30.11 -1.34 11.03
C LEU A 768 29.30 -1.05 12.29
N TYR A 769 27.99 -0.83 12.14
CA TYR A 769 27.11 -0.63 13.28
C TYR A 769 26.97 -1.95 14.05
N ASP A 770 27.71 -2.06 15.14
CA ASP A 770 27.25 -2.74 16.34
C ASP A 770 27.00 -1.66 17.40
N ARG A 771 25.74 -1.51 17.86
CA ARG A 771 25.44 -0.55 18.93
C ARG A 771 25.60 -1.27 20.27
N PHE A 772 26.69 -0.96 20.98
CA PHE A 772 26.70 -0.91 22.44
C PHE A 772 26.85 0.56 22.84
N GLU A 773 25.88 1.10 23.57
CA GLU A 773 25.80 2.52 23.93
C GLU A 773 26.89 2.92 24.95
N LEU A 774 27.47 4.11 24.79
CA LEU A 774 28.16 4.79 25.89
C LEU A 774 27.64 6.22 26.02
N GLN A 775 27.07 6.52 27.19
CA GLN A 775 26.88 7.87 27.71
C GLN A 775 28.20 8.32 28.38
N ASN A 776 28.72 9.46 27.91
CA ASN A 776 29.66 10.33 28.61
C ASN A 776 30.99 9.73 29.09
N TYR A 777 32.01 9.57 28.23
CA TYR A 777 33.42 9.87 28.60
C TYR A 777 34.25 10.13 27.33
N SER A 778 35.08 11.17 27.38
CA SER A 778 36.05 11.54 26.36
C SER A 778 37.12 10.45 26.18
N TYR A 779 37.43 10.10 24.92
CA TYR A 779 38.47 9.13 24.58
C TYR A 779 39.76 9.79 24.09
N PRO A 780 40.95 9.30 24.51
CA PRO A 780 42.24 9.82 24.05
C PRO A 780 42.75 9.12 22.78
N GLN A 781 43.68 9.80 22.12
CA GLN A 781 44.24 9.50 20.80
C GLN A 781 44.94 8.14 20.66
N SER A 782 44.90 7.63 19.43
CA SER A 782 45.50 6.41 18.91
C SER A 782 46.99 6.26 19.20
N THR A 783 47.37 5.28 20.05
CA THR A 783 48.58 4.48 19.86
C THR A 783 48.44 3.13 20.60
N GLY A 784 48.42 2.03 19.84
CA GLY A 784 48.92 0.71 20.27
C GLY A 784 48.20 -0.08 21.37
N SER A 785 47.02 0.29 21.85
CA SER A 785 46.30 -0.46 22.89
C SER A 785 44.84 -0.76 22.49
N ALA A 786 44.29 -1.87 23.00
CA ALA A 786 42.91 -2.30 22.73
C ALA A 786 41.94 -1.12 22.92
N PRO A 787 40.88 -1.00 22.10
CA PRO A 787 39.97 0.15 22.15
C PRO A 787 39.43 0.29 23.57
N ALA A 788 39.66 1.43 24.24
CA ALA A 788 39.17 1.57 25.61
C ALA A 788 37.65 1.29 25.63
N GLY A 789 37.17 0.61 26.67
CA GLY A 789 35.85 0.00 26.71
C GLY A 789 35.87 -1.52 26.46
N TYR A 790 36.82 -1.99 25.65
CA TYR A 790 37.26 -3.37 25.64
C TYR A 790 38.49 -3.48 26.53
N VAL A 791 38.30 -3.97 27.76
CA VAL A 791 39.43 -4.31 28.62
C VAL A 791 39.93 -5.67 28.13
N THR A 792 41.11 -5.73 27.49
CA THR A 792 41.91 -6.97 27.60
C THR A 792 42.10 -7.15 29.10
N PRO A 793 41.51 -8.19 29.74
CA PRO A 793 41.60 -8.33 31.18
C PRO A 793 43.07 -8.26 31.56
N ALA A 794 43.45 -7.23 32.31
CA ALA A 794 44.79 -7.20 32.88
C ALA A 794 44.92 -8.45 33.75
N ALA A 795 46.08 -9.10 33.72
CA ALA A 795 46.31 -10.31 34.46
C ALA A 795 45.92 -10.15 35.94
N GLY A 796 44.78 -10.74 36.33
CA GLY A 796 44.25 -10.67 37.69
C GLY A 796 43.07 -9.73 37.95
N GLN A 797 42.55 -8.97 36.98
CA GLN A 797 41.34 -8.16 37.21
C GLN A 797 40.05 -8.98 36.96
N MET A 798 39.35 -9.26 38.08
CA MET A 798 38.02 -9.86 38.19
C MET A 798 37.88 -11.33 37.78
N GLY A 799 38.38 -12.26 38.60
CA GLY A 799 37.84 -13.62 38.69
C GLY A 799 37.91 -14.48 37.43
N VAL A 800 38.59 -14.03 36.37
CA VAL A 800 38.85 -14.85 35.19
C VAL A 800 39.91 -15.86 35.58
N PRO A 801 39.60 -17.16 35.54
CA PRO A 801 40.51 -18.16 36.04
C PRO A 801 41.76 -18.33 35.17
N ILE A 802 42.77 -18.93 35.79
CA ILE A 802 44.20 -18.87 35.44
C ILE A 802 44.61 -19.30 34.01
N PRO A 803 43.91 -20.13 33.21
CA PRO A 803 44.41 -20.42 31.85
C PRO A 803 44.10 -19.34 30.81
N TRP A 804 43.27 -18.35 31.12
CA TRP A 804 42.84 -17.36 30.11
C TRP A 804 43.72 -16.11 30.10
N ASN A 805 44.80 -16.15 30.88
CA ASN A 805 45.77 -15.08 31.07
C ASN A 805 47.01 -15.20 30.17
N VAL A 806 47.05 -16.23 29.32
CA VAL A 806 48.08 -16.37 28.30
C VAL A 806 47.76 -15.41 27.14
N SER A 807 48.33 -14.22 27.23
CA SER A 807 48.27 -13.14 26.24
C SER A 807 49.06 -13.50 24.96
N TYR A 808 48.68 -14.59 24.28
CA TYR A 808 49.40 -15.12 23.11
C TYR A 808 48.77 -14.78 21.76
N GLY A 809 48.07 -13.66 21.68
CA GLY A 809 47.65 -13.04 20.44
C GLY A 809 46.92 -11.72 20.69
N THR A 810 46.99 -10.79 19.75
CA THR A 810 46.18 -9.56 19.80
C THR A 810 44.96 -9.71 18.90
N TRP A 811 43.88 -9.03 19.26
CA TRP A 811 42.79 -8.79 18.32
C TRP A 811 43.00 -7.41 17.73
N GLU A 812 42.90 -7.29 16.42
CA GLU A 812 42.88 -5.99 15.75
C GLU A 812 41.47 -5.69 15.24
N ASN A 813 41.08 -4.43 15.36
CA ASN A 813 39.90 -3.92 14.69
C ASN A 813 40.40 -3.18 13.45
N ALA A 814 40.17 -3.77 12.29
CA ALA A 814 40.45 -3.14 11.00
C ALA A 814 39.11 -2.92 10.29
N ARG A 815 38.73 -1.64 10.10
CA ARG A 815 37.52 -1.25 9.36
C ARG A 815 36.22 -1.83 9.96
N GLY A 816 36.11 -1.87 11.29
CA GLY A 816 34.93 -2.39 11.98
C GLY A 816 34.82 -3.92 11.98
N VAL A 817 35.75 -4.62 11.34
CA VAL A 817 35.89 -6.06 11.42
C VAL A 817 36.92 -6.37 12.49
N VAL A 818 36.46 -7.00 13.56
CA VAL A 818 37.35 -7.56 14.58
C VAL A 818 37.93 -8.85 14.01
N ARG A 819 39.24 -8.85 13.79
CA ARG A 819 39.97 -10.06 13.37
C ARG A 819 41.14 -10.30 14.30
N PRO A 820 41.48 -11.56 14.57
CA PRO A 820 42.63 -11.84 15.40
C PRO A 820 43.91 -11.67 14.56
N THR A 821 44.99 -11.16 15.16
CA THR A 821 46.29 -10.96 14.49
C THR A 821 47.06 -12.29 14.39
N GLY A 822 48.34 -12.30 14.05
CA GLY A 822 49.15 -13.53 14.15
C GLY A 822 49.13 -14.12 15.57
N TRP A 823 49.24 -15.44 15.70
CA TRP A 823 49.53 -16.07 17.00
C TRP A 823 50.93 -15.62 17.46
N ASN A 824 51.12 -15.37 18.76
CA ASN A 824 52.46 -15.10 19.27
C ASN A 824 53.38 -16.28 18.95
N ALA A 825 54.62 -16.00 18.55
CA ALA A 825 55.56 -17.02 18.05
C ALA A 825 55.85 -18.15 19.04
N GLY A 826 55.58 -17.94 20.35
CA GLY A 826 55.75 -18.94 21.41
C GLY A 826 54.54 -19.83 21.71
N ALA A 827 53.39 -19.65 21.05
CA ALA A 827 52.18 -20.42 21.36
C ALA A 827 52.31 -21.90 20.94
N GLY A 828 52.24 -22.81 21.91
CA GLY A 828 52.29 -24.25 21.70
C GLY A 828 51.05 -24.82 20.99
N ALA A 829 51.13 -26.05 20.49
CA ALA A 829 50.01 -26.69 19.78
C ALA A 829 48.73 -26.83 20.64
N ASN A 830 48.90 -27.14 21.93
CA ASN A 830 47.77 -27.22 22.87
C ASN A 830 47.18 -25.84 23.20
N GLU A 831 47.99 -24.78 23.22
CA GLU A 831 47.48 -23.41 23.42
C GLU A 831 46.69 -22.93 22.21
N LYS A 832 47.17 -23.24 21.00
CA LYS A 832 46.43 -22.98 19.75
C LYS A 832 45.10 -23.73 19.69
N LYS A 833 45.05 -24.96 20.22
CA LYS A 833 43.80 -25.74 20.37
C LYS A 833 42.91 -25.23 21.51
N ALA A 834 43.47 -24.65 22.57
CA ALA A 834 42.71 -24.05 23.65
C ALA A 834 42.01 -22.76 23.19
N GLY A 835 42.61 -22.04 22.25
CA GLY A 835 42.04 -20.86 21.62
C GLY A 835 42.44 -19.55 22.26
N ARG A 836 42.25 -18.46 21.52
CA ARG A 836 42.40 -17.08 21.98
C ARG A 836 41.04 -16.41 21.99
N VAL A 837 40.77 -15.63 23.04
CA VAL A 837 39.44 -15.08 23.32
C VAL A 837 39.49 -13.56 23.39
N LEU A 838 38.51 -12.91 22.78
CA LEU A 838 38.13 -11.53 23.03
C LEU A 838 36.87 -11.53 23.91
N TRP A 839 37.02 -11.17 25.18
CA TRP A 839 35.90 -11.10 26.12
C TRP A 839 35.13 -9.79 25.98
N PHE A 840 33.81 -9.87 26.12
CA PHE A 840 32.96 -8.70 26.28
C PHE A 840 32.90 -8.30 27.77
N ASN A 841 32.99 -7.01 28.08
CA ASN A 841 32.99 -6.54 29.46
C ASN A 841 31.65 -6.85 30.16
N ARG A 842 31.71 -7.51 31.32
CA ARG A 842 30.55 -7.95 32.12
C ARG A 842 29.62 -6.80 32.54
N VAL A 843 30.14 -5.59 32.71
CA VAL A 843 29.35 -4.44 33.24
C VAL A 843 28.44 -3.82 32.17
N TRP A 844 28.63 -4.17 30.89
CA TRP A 844 27.98 -3.47 29.77
C TRP A 844 26.64 -4.08 29.35
N VAL A 845 26.18 -5.14 30.03
CA VAL A 845 25.05 -5.97 29.55
C VAL A 845 23.93 -6.16 30.57
N TYR A 846 24.06 -5.77 31.85
CA TYR A 846 23.02 -6.04 32.85
C TYR A 846 22.77 -4.96 33.89
N ASP A 847 21.51 -4.54 33.99
CA ASP A 847 20.83 -4.37 35.28
C ASP A 847 20.31 -5.76 35.70
N PRO A 848 20.18 -6.09 37.01
CA PRO A 848 19.94 -7.45 37.47
C PRO A 848 18.58 -7.98 37.01
N VAL A 849 18.59 -8.85 36.00
CA VAL A 849 17.41 -9.59 35.54
C VAL A 849 17.02 -10.63 36.61
N PRO A 850 15.75 -10.66 37.07
CA PRO A 850 15.28 -11.65 38.03
C PRO A 850 15.53 -13.08 37.55
N ALA A 851 15.89 -13.97 38.49
CA ALA A 851 16.41 -15.33 38.25
C ALA A 851 15.53 -16.28 37.39
N GLY A 852 14.30 -15.89 37.02
CA GLY A 852 13.38 -16.71 36.24
C GLY A 852 13.45 -16.56 34.72
N HIS A 853 14.16 -15.56 34.17
CA HIS A 853 14.15 -15.26 32.72
C HIS A 853 15.53 -15.08 32.08
N GLN A 854 16.57 -15.69 32.67
CA GLN A 854 17.94 -15.66 32.14
C GLN A 854 18.10 -16.60 30.94
N GLY A 855 17.61 -16.16 29.78
CA GLY A 855 18.06 -16.65 28.48
C GLY A 855 19.03 -15.64 27.90
N GLU A 856 20.26 -15.59 28.42
CA GLU A 856 21.30 -14.68 27.92
C GLU A 856 21.53 -14.93 26.42
N GLN A 857 21.70 -13.89 25.60
CA GLN A 857 21.85 -14.04 24.15
C GLN A 857 23.04 -13.26 23.63
N ALA A 858 23.91 -13.92 22.86
CA ALA A 858 24.93 -13.27 22.06
C ALA A 858 24.61 -13.41 20.58
N TYR A 859 24.90 -12.35 19.84
CA TYR A 859 24.71 -12.27 18.39
C TYR A 859 26.06 -12.06 17.72
N VAL A 860 26.30 -12.74 16.61
CA VAL A 860 27.48 -12.58 15.76
C VAL A 860 27.02 -12.60 14.31
N THR A 861 27.57 -11.72 13.48
CA THR A 861 27.44 -11.84 12.03
C THR A 861 28.77 -12.28 11.46
N TYR A 862 28.75 -13.38 10.75
CA TYR A 862 29.94 -14.03 10.24
C TYR A 862 30.31 -13.43 8.88
N MET A 863 31.29 -12.53 8.81
CA MET A 863 31.58 -11.80 7.57
C MET A 863 32.48 -12.55 6.59
N SER A 864 33.45 -13.33 7.08
CA SER A 864 34.34 -14.14 6.25
C SER A 864 34.72 -15.44 6.94
N ALA A 865 35.05 -16.48 6.18
CA ALA A 865 35.69 -17.66 6.73
C ALA A 865 36.95 -17.23 7.53
N PRO A 866 37.37 -18.02 8.54
CA PRO A 866 38.70 -17.84 9.14
C PRO A 866 39.75 -17.83 8.03
N ASP A 867 40.85 -17.10 8.21
CA ASP A 867 41.94 -17.04 7.22
C ASP A 867 42.36 -18.46 6.78
N ASP A 868 42.23 -18.75 5.49
CA ASP A 868 42.41 -20.07 4.87
C ASP A 868 43.87 -20.56 4.89
N SER A 869 44.82 -19.79 5.45
CA SER A 869 46.20 -20.25 5.64
C SER A 869 46.33 -21.48 6.56
N ALA A 870 45.26 -21.89 7.26
CA ALA A 870 45.10 -23.25 7.73
C ALA A 870 43.61 -23.65 7.76
N GLY A 871 43.18 -24.60 6.91
CA GLY A 871 41.83 -25.23 6.93
C GLY A 871 41.46 -25.97 8.22
N THR A 872 42.13 -25.64 9.32
CA THR A 872 42.02 -26.20 10.66
C THR A 872 41.71 -25.11 11.69
N MET A 873 41.19 -23.93 11.33
CA MET A 873 40.78 -22.90 12.32
C MET A 873 39.26 -22.86 12.47
N GLU A 874 38.77 -22.60 13.68
CA GLU A 874 37.37 -22.27 13.92
C GLU A 874 37.23 -21.04 14.81
N HIS A 875 36.28 -20.18 14.45
CA HIS A 875 35.85 -19.04 15.27
C HIS A 875 34.41 -19.20 15.73
N GLY A 876 34.09 -18.64 16.88
CA GLY A 876 32.77 -18.81 17.47
C GLY A 876 32.49 -17.90 18.64
N VAL A 877 31.24 -17.97 19.09
CA VAL A 877 30.81 -17.36 20.34
C VAL A 877 31.23 -18.29 21.48
N VAL A 878 32.08 -17.79 22.40
CA VAL A 878 32.46 -18.50 23.63
C VAL A 878 31.59 -18.04 24.80
N PHE A 879 31.13 -19.00 25.61
CA PHE A 879 30.23 -18.76 26.73
C PHE A 879 30.33 -19.89 27.78
N ARG A 880 29.67 -19.73 28.94
CA ARG A 880 29.65 -20.72 30.05
C ARG A 880 31.05 -21.27 30.38
N TYR A 881 32.01 -20.40 30.62
CA TYR A 881 33.40 -20.80 30.88
C TYR A 881 33.68 -21.01 32.36
N SER A 882 34.74 -21.76 32.67
CA SER A 882 35.34 -21.92 34.00
C SER A 882 36.86 -21.86 33.88
N SER A 883 37.56 -22.22 34.96
CA SER A 883 39.02 -22.34 34.98
C SER A 883 39.57 -23.43 34.10
N THR A 884 38.75 -24.36 33.65
CA THR A 884 39.23 -25.52 32.90
C THR A 884 38.23 -25.95 31.84
N ALA A 885 37.18 -25.18 31.57
CA ALA A 885 36.22 -25.54 30.54
C ALA A 885 35.51 -24.34 29.90
N TYR A 886 34.99 -24.51 28.69
CA TYR A 886 34.14 -23.50 28.03
C TYR A 886 33.28 -24.12 26.92
N TRP A 887 32.20 -23.42 26.57
CA TRP A 887 31.40 -23.70 25.38
C TRP A 887 31.80 -22.81 24.23
N LEU A 888 31.83 -23.37 23.03
CA LEU A 888 32.05 -22.64 21.79
C LEU A 888 30.99 -23.05 20.77
N ALA A 889 30.18 -22.08 20.33
CA ALA A 889 29.32 -22.24 19.18
C ALA A 889 30.01 -21.58 17.98
N SER A 890 30.60 -22.40 17.11
CA SER A 890 31.31 -21.97 15.90
C SER A 890 30.39 -21.99 14.68
N ARG A 891 30.93 -21.73 13.48
CA ARG A 891 30.12 -21.66 12.25
C ARG A 891 29.38 -22.95 11.92
N ASP A 892 29.87 -24.11 12.34
CA ASP A 892 29.35 -25.41 11.92
C ASP A 892 29.14 -26.40 13.07
N ARG A 893 29.44 -26.03 14.31
CA ARG A 893 29.27 -26.92 15.47
C ARG A 893 29.21 -26.21 16.81
N LEU A 894 28.61 -26.89 17.78
CA LEU A 894 28.65 -26.57 19.19
C LEU A 894 29.62 -27.53 19.86
N THR A 895 30.60 -27.01 20.59
CA THR A 895 31.58 -27.81 21.32
C THR A 895 31.65 -27.43 22.79
N TYR A 896 31.91 -28.42 23.62
CA TYR A 896 32.29 -28.25 25.01
C TYR A 896 33.76 -28.65 25.15
N THR A 897 34.58 -27.75 25.66
CA THR A 897 36.03 -27.93 25.71
C THR A 897 36.49 -27.96 27.14
N THR A 898 37.35 -28.91 27.48
CA THR A 898 38.03 -28.99 28.77
C THR A 898 39.55 -28.87 28.60
N LEU A 899 40.18 -28.18 29.54
CA LEU A 899 41.60 -27.88 29.57
C LEU A 899 42.23 -28.57 30.78
N THR A 900 43.38 -29.22 30.57
CA THR A 900 44.26 -29.66 31.66
C THR A 900 45.39 -28.66 31.79
N LEU A 901 45.63 -28.18 33.00
CA LEU A 901 46.59 -27.12 33.29
C LEU A 901 47.68 -27.63 34.23
N SER A 902 48.91 -27.18 34.01
CA SER A 902 50.00 -27.26 34.98
C SER A 902 50.48 -25.83 35.24
N GLY A 903 50.04 -25.23 36.35
CA GLY A 903 50.18 -23.79 36.58
C GLY A 903 49.30 -23.00 35.60
N SER A 904 49.88 -22.06 34.87
CA SER A 904 49.22 -21.27 33.82
C SER A 904 49.35 -21.87 32.42
N THR A 905 50.04 -23.01 32.27
CA THR A 905 50.32 -23.63 30.97
C THR A 905 49.29 -24.71 30.65
N VAL A 906 48.75 -24.70 29.43
CA VAL A 906 47.82 -25.72 28.93
C VAL A 906 48.59 -26.97 28.51
N THR A 907 48.45 -28.05 29.27
CA THR A 907 49.14 -29.33 29.00
C THR A 907 48.31 -30.29 28.15
N ALA A 908 46.97 -30.18 28.16
CA ALA A 908 46.09 -30.93 27.26
C ALA A 908 44.77 -30.18 26.99
N VAL A 909 44.18 -30.40 25.81
CA VAL A 909 42.87 -29.86 25.41
C VAL A 909 42.00 -31.00 24.91
N THR A 910 40.83 -31.18 25.52
CA THR A 910 39.82 -32.15 25.07
C THR A 910 38.61 -31.40 24.54
N VAL A 911 38.27 -31.60 23.27
CA VAL A 911 37.11 -30.96 22.62
C VAL A 911 36.04 -32.03 22.39
N ALA A 912 34.89 -31.89 23.05
CA ALA A 912 33.71 -32.70 22.79
C ALA A 912 32.77 -31.94 21.84
N VAL A 913 32.50 -32.50 20.66
CA VAL A 913 31.49 -31.96 19.74
C VAL A 913 30.12 -32.41 20.23
N VAL A 914 29.25 -31.45 20.54
CA VAL A 914 27.94 -31.69 21.15
C VAL A 914 26.81 -31.60 20.13
N ALA A 915 26.96 -30.74 19.12
CA ALA A 915 26.07 -30.67 17.96
C ALA A 915 26.85 -30.19 16.73
N THR A 916 26.40 -30.55 15.53
CA THR A 916 26.94 -30.08 14.25
C THR A 916 25.81 -29.59 13.36
N TRP A 917 26.12 -28.67 12.45
CA TRP A 917 25.18 -28.13 11.46
C TRP A 917 25.92 -27.74 10.18
N THR A 918 25.16 -27.50 9.11
CA THR A 918 25.72 -26.96 7.86
C THR A 918 26.38 -25.60 8.15
N PRO A 919 27.63 -25.36 7.72
CA PRO A 919 28.33 -24.12 8.01
C PRO A 919 27.50 -22.88 7.69
N VAL A 920 27.37 -22.00 8.68
CA VAL A 920 26.69 -20.71 8.56
C VAL A 920 27.40 -19.88 7.49
N GLN A 921 26.65 -19.43 6.49
CA GLN A 921 27.20 -18.68 5.36
C GLN A 921 27.72 -17.31 5.79
N SER A 922 28.61 -16.73 4.98
CA SER A 922 29.05 -15.36 5.21
C SER A 922 27.88 -14.39 5.04
N GLY A 923 27.72 -13.45 5.98
CA GLY A 923 26.59 -12.51 6.04
C GLY A 923 25.36 -13.02 6.81
N GLU A 924 25.29 -14.31 7.15
CA GLU A 924 24.24 -14.83 8.03
C GLU A 924 24.43 -14.33 9.47
N ARG A 925 23.31 -13.97 10.11
CA ARG A 925 23.26 -13.66 11.53
C ARG A 925 23.20 -14.96 12.33
N PHE A 926 24.03 -15.04 13.35
CA PHE A 926 24.14 -16.16 14.26
C PHE A 926 23.80 -15.69 15.67
N ARG A 927 23.07 -16.51 16.43
CA ARG A 927 22.85 -16.24 17.86
C ARG A 927 22.93 -17.50 18.70
N VAL A 928 23.39 -17.32 19.93
CA VAL A 928 23.38 -18.34 20.96
C VAL A 928 22.53 -17.84 22.11
N ARG A 929 21.57 -18.65 22.54
CA ARG A 929 20.72 -18.41 23.70
C ARG A 929 21.07 -19.42 24.79
N ASN A 930 21.65 -18.91 25.86
CA ASN A 930 22.03 -19.68 27.03
C ASN A 930 20.91 -19.61 28.08
N ARG A 931 20.14 -20.68 28.26
CA ARG A 931 19.07 -20.76 29.28
C ARG A 931 19.45 -21.75 30.37
N ALA A 932 18.81 -21.66 31.54
CA ALA A 932 19.16 -22.51 32.69
C ALA A 932 19.19 -24.03 32.39
N ALA A 933 18.34 -24.53 31.49
CA ALA A 933 18.23 -25.97 31.17
C ALA A 933 18.78 -26.35 29.79
N ASP A 934 18.97 -25.40 28.89
CA ASP A 934 19.35 -25.68 27.51
C ASP A 934 20.17 -24.57 26.84
N ILE A 935 20.90 -24.96 25.79
CA ILE A 935 21.62 -24.08 24.88
C ILE A 935 20.92 -24.15 23.53
N LEU A 936 20.37 -23.03 23.07
CA LEU A 936 19.75 -22.89 21.76
C LEU A 936 20.65 -22.07 20.84
N VAL A 937 21.07 -22.65 19.72
CA VAL A 937 21.86 -21.99 18.67
C VAL A 937 20.98 -21.82 17.44
N GLU A 938 20.95 -20.62 16.87
CA GLU A 938 20.12 -20.28 15.72
C GLU A 938 20.91 -19.44 14.70
N SER A 939 20.61 -19.59 13.41
CA SER A 939 21.05 -18.65 12.37
C SER A 939 19.89 -18.06 11.59
N ARG A 940 20.14 -16.96 10.90
CA ARG A 940 19.16 -16.27 10.06
C ARG A 940 19.88 -15.63 8.88
N ILE A 941 19.42 -15.94 7.67
CA ILE A 941 19.69 -15.12 6.49
C ILE A 941 18.85 -13.84 6.63
N PRO A 942 19.43 -12.65 6.40
CA PRO A 942 18.65 -11.41 6.38
C PRO A 942 17.35 -11.58 5.57
N GLY A 943 16.21 -11.18 6.16
CA GLY A 943 14.88 -11.37 5.54
C GLY A 943 14.14 -12.67 5.90
N GLN A 944 14.82 -13.73 6.35
CA GLN A 944 14.16 -15.01 6.71
C GLN A 944 13.85 -15.13 8.21
N SER A 945 13.07 -16.12 8.63
CA SER A 945 12.90 -16.45 10.05
C SER A 945 14.17 -17.07 10.65
N TRP A 946 14.33 -17.04 11.97
CA TRP A 946 15.43 -17.74 12.64
C TRP A 946 15.29 -19.25 12.44
N ARG A 947 16.36 -19.89 11.94
CA ARG A 947 16.51 -21.33 11.83
C ARG A 947 17.25 -21.87 13.03
N THR A 948 16.66 -22.81 13.76
CA THR A 948 17.35 -23.54 14.82
C THR A 948 18.44 -24.42 14.25
N LEU A 949 19.67 -24.22 14.72
CA LEU A 949 20.84 -25.03 14.36
C LEU A 949 21.05 -26.16 15.37
N ALA A 950 20.89 -25.87 16.66
CA ALA A 950 20.98 -26.87 17.71
C ALA A 950 20.17 -26.45 18.94
N THR A 951 19.56 -27.43 19.61
CA THR A 951 19.01 -27.29 20.97
C THR A 951 19.60 -28.40 21.82
N VAL A 952 20.44 -28.04 22.79
CA VAL A 952 21.16 -29.00 23.63
C VAL A 952 20.73 -28.82 25.07
N SER A 953 20.09 -29.84 25.64
CA SER A 953 19.81 -29.88 27.07
C SER A 953 21.12 -30.02 27.85
N ASP A 954 21.42 -29.04 28.69
CA ASP A 954 22.64 -29.06 29.48
C ASP A 954 22.43 -28.34 30.81
N THR A 955 22.43 -29.15 31.88
CA THR A 955 22.24 -28.72 33.27
C THR A 955 23.55 -28.43 33.99
N ARG A 956 24.71 -28.47 33.31
CA ARG A 956 26.00 -28.13 33.92
C ARG A 956 25.99 -26.63 34.23
N ASN A 957 25.65 -26.34 35.47
CA ASN A 957 25.39 -25.01 36.01
C ASN A 957 26.74 -24.29 36.19
N ASN A 958 27.20 -23.57 35.17
CA ASN A 958 28.45 -22.82 35.25
C ASN A 958 28.14 -21.37 35.64
N THR A 959 28.54 -20.98 36.85
CA THR A 959 28.20 -19.71 37.51
C THR A 959 28.98 -18.49 36.99
N ALA A 960 29.94 -18.70 36.08
CA ALA A 960 30.71 -17.62 35.46
C ALA A 960 30.02 -17.13 34.16
N PHE A 961 29.27 -16.04 34.30
CA PHE A 961 28.59 -15.33 33.23
C PHE A 961 29.58 -14.44 32.47
N GLY A 962 29.89 -14.81 31.23
CA GLY A 962 30.60 -13.95 30.29
C GLY A 962 30.55 -14.52 28.88
N TRP A 963 30.51 -13.61 27.92
CA TRP A 963 30.42 -13.87 26.50
C TRP A 963 31.69 -13.34 25.84
N GLY A 964 32.15 -13.99 24.78
CA GLY A 964 33.27 -13.51 24.00
C GLY A 964 33.30 -14.09 22.60
N LEU A 965 34.26 -13.64 21.80
CA LEU A 965 34.64 -14.25 20.53
C LEU A 965 35.89 -15.07 20.75
N LEU A 966 35.91 -16.30 20.27
CA LEU A 966 37.07 -17.18 20.37
C LEU A 966 37.48 -17.64 18.98
N GLU A 967 38.78 -17.69 18.74
CA GLU A 967 39.40 -18.38 17.61
C GLU A 967 40.36 -19.46 18.12
N ARG A 968 40.33 -20.64 17.51
CA ARG A 968 41.26 -21.74 17.83
C ARG A 968 41.56 -22.63 16.64
N VAL A 969 42.61 -23.44 16.78
CA VAL A 969 42.85 -24.58 15.89
C VAL A 969 41.85 -25.70 16.21
N ARG A 970 41.05 -26.09 15.22
CA ARG A 970 40.20 -27.27 15.17
C ARG A 970 41.05 -28.51 15.52
N SER A 971 40.69 -29.14 16.62
CA SER A 971 41.31 -30.36 17.16
C SER A 971 41.01 -31.59 16.33
#